data_AF-A0A498JE14-F1
#
_entry.id   AF-A0A498JE14-F1
#
_cell.length_a   1.000
_cell.length_b   1.000
_cell.length_c   1.000
_cell.angle_alpha   90.00
_cell.angle_beta   90.00
_cell.angle_gamma   90.00
#
_symmetry.space_group_name_H-M   'P 1'
#
loop_
_entity.id
_entity.type
_entity.pdbx_description
1 polymer ?
#
loop_
_entity_poly.entity_id
_entity_poly.type
_entity_poly.pdbx_seq_one_letter_code
_entity_poly.pdbx_strand_id
1 'polypeptide(L)'
;MSRRVRRKVARKGKEKVVLPSYPEIEDEVSCPMQNGIVDWTGLPDDTVIQLFSCLNYRDRASLSSTCKTWRVLGISPCLWTSLDLRAHKCNDTMASSLASRCVNLQKLRFRGAESADAILHLRAKNLREISGDYCRKITDATLSVIVARHESLESLQLGPDFCERISSDAIKAIALCCPKLKKLRLSGIRDVQADAINALSKHCPNLTDIGFIDCLNIDEMALGNVLSVRFLSVAGTSNMKWGVVSHLWHKLPNLVGLDVSRTDIGSAAVSRLLSSSQSLKVLCALNCPVLEEDSNFAPRKYKNKMLIALFTDIMKEIAFLLVDITKKGNNVFLNWRNSKNKDKNLNDIMSWIEWILSHTLLRIAESNQQGLDVFWLKQGASLLLTLMQSSQEDVQERAATGLATFVVIDDENASIDCGRAEAVMRDGGIRLLLNLAKSWREGLQSEAAKAIANLSVNANVAKAVAEEGGINILAGLARSMNRLVAEEAAGGLWNLSVGEEHKGAIAEAGGVKALVDLIFKWSSGGDGVLERAAGALANLAADDKCSTEVAVAGGVHALVMLARNCKFEGVQEQAARALANLAAHGDSNSNNAAVGQEAGALDALVQLTQSPHEGVRQEAAGALWNLSFDDRNREAIAAAGGVEALVALAQGCSNASPGLQERAAGALWGLSVSEANSIAIGREGGVVPLIALARSEAADVHETAAGALWNLAFNPGNALRIVEEGGVPALVHLCSSSVSKMARFMAALALAYMFDGRMDEYAMIGTSSESVSKSVSLDGARRMALKHIEAFVHTFSDPQTFGAAAVSSAPAALAQVTEGARIQEAGHLRCSGAEIGRFVSMLRNTSSVLKACAAFALLQFTIPGGRHAMHHASLMQNGGAARLLRAAAAAATAPLEAKIFARIVLRNLEHHQIEPSL
;
A
#
# COMPACT_ATOMS: atom_id res chain seq x y z
N MET A 1 39.85 20.00 25.22
CA MET A 1 40.48 20.99 26.13
C MET A 1 39.59 22.22 26.23
N SER A 2 39.46 22.80 27.44
CA SER A 2 38.97 24.16 27.77
C SER A 2 37.48 24.46 27.45
N ARG A 3 36.62 24.98 28.33
CA ARG A 3 36.82 25.79 29.55
C ARG A 3 35.64 25.59 30.54
N ARG A 4 35.99 25.58 31.82
CA ARG A 4 35.10 25.56 33.00
C ARG A 4 34.37 26.90 33.17
N VAL A 5 33.10 26.86 33.60
CA VAL A 5 32.58 27.82 34.59
C VAL A 5 31.85 27.02 35.67
N ARG A 6 32.45 26.97 36.86
CA ARG A 6 31.79 26.55 38.11
C ARG A 6 31.13 27.78 38.70
N ARG A 7 29.85 27.68 39.09
CA ARG A 7 29.32 28.42 40.24
C ARG A 7 28.68 27.43 41.21
N LYS A 8 29.31 27.31 42.37
CA LYS A 8 28.73 26.80 43.62
C LYS A 8 27.97 27.94 44.29
N VAL A 9 27.00 27.58 45.13
CA VAL A 9 26.56 28.16 46.42
C VAL A 9 25.03 28.01 46.50
N ALA A 10 24.37 27.60 47.58
CA ALA A 10 24.66 26.85 48.79
C ALA A 10 23.29 26.63 49.48
N ARG A 11 23.12 25.52 50.21
CA ARG A 11 22.00 25.29 51.14
C ARG A 11 21.99 26.30 52.30
N LYS A 12 20.83 26.90 52.57
CA LYS A 12 20.23 27.34 53.85
C LYS A 12 18.74 27.56 53.53
N GLY A 13 17.71 27.25 54.31
CA GLY A 13 17.48 26.79 55.67
C GLY A 13 15.95 26.87 55.86
N LYS A 14 15.38 26.03 56.73
CA LYS A 14 13.94 25.90 57.00
C LYS A 14 13.27 27.23 57.38
N GLU A 15 12.05 27.49 56.86
CA GLU A 15 10.94 28.03 57.66
C GLU A 15 9.56 27.91 56.98
N LYS A 16 8.62 27.43 57.81
CA LYS A 16 7.14 27.51 57.88
C LYS A 16 6.24 27.72 56.64
N VAL A 17 5.27 26.81 56.59
CA VAL A 17 3.97 26.83 55.90
C VAL A 17 3.21 28.15 56.05
N VAL A 18 2.80 28.73 54.91
CA VAL A 18 1.51 29.44 54.70
C VAL A 18 1.09 29.20 53.24
N LEU A 19 -0.10 28.62 53.03
CA LEU A 19 -0.79 28.57 51.72
C LEU A 19 -1.33 29.96 51.36
N PRO A 20 -1.26 30.37 50.09
CA PRO A 20 -2.37 31.16 49.53
C PRO A 20 -2.88 30.61 48.19
N SER A 21 -4.21 30.51 48.14
CA SER A 21 -5.14 30.68 47.02
C SER A 21 -4.58 30.88 45.61
N TYR A 22 -5.11 30.04 44.69
CA TYR A 22 -5.15 30.27 43.24
C TYR A 22 -5.60 31.69 42.87
N PRO A 23 -4.92 32.36 41.93
CA PRO A 23 -5.55 33.33 41.05
C PRO A 23 -5.78 32.72 39.66
N GLU A 24 -6.99 32.94 39.17
CA GLU A 24 -7.39 32.79 37.78
C GLU A 24 -6.43 33.59 36.87
N ILE A 25 -6.03 33.03 35.73
CA ILE A 25 -5.23 33.74 34.72
C ILE A 25 -6.13 33.99 33.52
N GLU A 26 -6.65 35.22 33.43
CA GLU A 26 -6.91 35.90 32.17
C GLU A 26 -5.79 36.94 31.95
N ASP A 27 -5.53 37.19 30.66
CA ASP A 27 -4.77 38.28 30.03
C ASP A 27 -3.24 38.22 29.88
N GLU A 28 -2.87 37.97 28.62
CA GLU A 28 -1.88 38.66 27.79
C GLU A 28 -0.59 39.18 28.45
N VAL A 29 0.51 38.45 28.22
CA VAL A 29 1.85 39.04 28.20
C VAL A 29 2.46 38.83 26.82
N SER A 30 2.59 39.94 26.11
CA SER A 30 3.23 40.10 24.82
C SER A 30 4.73 39.76 24.94
N CYS A 31 5.19 38.71 24.24
CA CYS A 31 6.62 38.48 24.03
C CYS A 31 7.05 39.05 22.67
N PRO A 32 8.05 39.95 22.60
CA PRO A 32 8.59 40.40 21.34
C PRO A 32 9.45 39.28 20.74
N MET A 33 8.97 38.67 19.65
CA MET A 33 9.70 37.67 18.90
C MET A 33 10.90 38.29 18.17
N GLN A 34 12.11 38.04 18.68
CA GLN A 34 13.35 38.13 17.92
C GLN A 34 14.09 36.79 18.06
N ASN A 35 14.21 36.06 16.94
CA ASN A 35 14.94 34.80 16.74
C ASN A 35 14.54 33.64 17.68
N GLY A 36 13.59 32.82 17.21
CA GLY A 36 12.98 31.68 17.90
C GLY A 36 13.89 30.51 18.25
N ILE A 37 14.89 30.74 19.11
CA ILE A 37 15.60 29.69 19.84
C ILE A 37 15.10 29.76 21.28
N VAL A 38 14.18 28.87 21.64
CA VAL A 38 13.80 28.65 23.03
C VAL A 38 15.01 28.08 23.76
N ASP A 39 15.54 28.80 24.76
CA ASP A 39 16.59 28.25 25.64
C ASP A 39 15.97 27.25 26.62
N TRP A 40 15.90 25.99 26.20
CA TRP A 40 15.39 24.88 27.01
C TRP A 40 16.16 24.69 28.33
N THR A 41 17.40 25.20 28.42
CA THR A 41 18.20 25.07 29.65
C THR A 41 17.78 26.05 30.74
N GLY A 42 16.99 27.08 30.39
CA GLY A 42 16.38 28.02 31.32
C GLY A 42 14.97 27.66 31.79
N LEU A 43 14.38 26.58 31.26
CA LEU A 43 13.04 26.16 31.65
C LEU A 43 13.02 25.58 33.08
N PRO A 44 11.97 25.85 33.88
CA PRO A 44 11.79 25.20 35.18
C PRO A 44 11.72 23.68 35.06
N ASP A 45 12.26 22.97 36.06
CA ASP A 45 12.28 21.49 36.10
C ASP A 45 10.88 20.89 35.90
N ASP A 46 9.84 21.52 36.48
CA ASP A 46 8.45 21.06 36.33
C ASP A 46 7.95 21.16 34.88
N THR A 47 8.33 22.21 34.15
CA THR A 47 8.00 22.38 32.73
C THR A 47 8.75 21.34 31.89
N VAL A 48 10.03 21.09 32.20
CA VAL A 48 10.82 20.05 31.52
C VAL A 48 10.24 18.66 31.77
N ILE A 49 9.80 18.37 32.99
CA ILE A 49 9.11 17.12 33.33
C ILE A 49 7.79 16.99 32.56
N GLN A 50 7.00 18.06 32.45
CA GLN A 50 5.78 18.05 31.62
C GLN A 50 6.10 17.73 30.16
N LEU A 51 7.15 18.32 29.59
CA LEU A 51 7.59 18.01 28.23
C LEU A 51 8.05 16.54 28.09
N PHE A 52 8.81 16.02 29.07
CA PHE A 52 9.21 14.62 29.09
C PHE A 52 8.05 13.65 29.25
N SER A 53 6.93 14.08 29.83
CA SER A 53 5.72 13.25 29.95
C SER A 53 5.07 12.96 28.58
N CYS A 54 5.35 13.78 27.57
CA CYS A 54 4.90 13.57 26.19
C CYS A 54 5.73 12.54 25.43
N LEU A 55 6.88 12.12 25.96
CA LEU A 55 7.76 11.14 25.33
C LEU A 55 7.25 9.71 25.58
N ASN A 56 7.44 8.79 24.62
CA ASN A 56 7.23 7.37 24.86
C ASN A 56 8.20 6.86 25.96
N TYR A 57 7.95 5.67 26.48
CA TYR A 57 8.74 5.16 27.61
C TYR A 57 10.22 4.90 27.23
N ARG A 58 10.53 4.62 25.97
CA ARG A 58 11.88 4.34 25.49
C ARG A 58 12.71 5.62 25.41
N ASP A 59 12.12 6.68 24.88
CA ASP A 59 12.74 8.01 24.82
C ASP A 59 12.90 8.58 26.23
N ARG A 60 11.87 8.43 27.09
CA ARG A 60 11.98 8.74 28.53
C ARG A 60 13.15 7.99 29.20
N ALA A 61 13.30 6.70 28.92
CA ALA A 61 14.41 5.91 29.44
C ALA A 61 15.78 6.41 28.94
N SER A 62 15.82 6.87 27.69
CA SER A 62 17.02 7.37 27.01
C SER A 62 17.43 8.78 27.44
N LEU A 63 16.57 9.54 28.13
CA LEU A 63 16.95 10.83 28.74
C LEU A 63 18.17 10.71 29.66
N SER A 64 18.38 9.53 30.25
CA SER A 64 19.54 9.27 31.11
C SER A 64 20.89 9.26 30.39
N SER A 65 20.91 9.08 29.07
CA SER A 65 22.13 9.10 28.25
C SER A 65 22.48 10.47 27.68
N THR A 66 21.61 11.48 27.80
CA THR A 66 21.85 12.80 27.18
C THR A 66 22.74 13.70 28.05
N CYS A 67 22.31 14.03 29.27
CA CYS A 67 23.05 14.87 30.20
C CYS A 67 22.72 14.56 31.66
N LYS A 68 23.49 15.13 32.60
CA LYS A 68 23.28 14.91 34.05
C LYS A 68 21.92 15.42 34.52
N THR A 69 21.47 16.59 34.05
CA THR A 69 20.19 17.19 34.44
C THR A 69 19.02 16.32 33.96
N TRP A 70 19.02 15.93 32.68
CA TRP A 70 17.97 15.07 32.11
C TRP A 70 17.96 13.67 32.73
N ARG A 71 19.12 13.14 33.12
CA ARG A 71 19.18 11.90 33.90
C ARG A 71 18.45 12.02 35.23
N VAL A 72 18.62 13.14 35.95
CA VAL A 72 17.94 13.37 37.23
C VAL A 72 16.44 13.54 37.01
N LEU A 73 16.05 14.40 36.07
CA LEU A 73 14.64 14.69 35.78
C LEU A 73 13.91 13.48 35.17
N GLY A 74 14.56 12.72 34.29
CA GLY A 74 14.00 11.54 33.63
C GLY A 74 13.76 10.35 34.56
N ILE A 75 14.37 10.32 35.75
CA ILE A 75 14.10 9.32 36.80
C ILE A 75 12.92 9.75 37.69
N SER A 76 12.41 10.97 37.54
CA SER A 76 11.34 11.50 38.38
C SER A 76 10.13 10.55 38.44
N PRO A 77 9.64 10.18 39.64
CA PRO A 77 8.55 9.21 39.79
C PRO A 77 7.28 9.56 39.03
N CYS A 78 6.97 10.85 38.85
CA CYS A 78 5.78 11.30 38.14
C CYS A 78 5.77 10.88 36.67
N LEU A 79 6.96 10.75 36.04
CA LEU A 79 7.11 10.28 34.67
C LEU A 79 6.85 8.78 34.51
N TRP A 80 6.82 8.00 35.58
CA TRP A 80 6.73 6.53 35.54
C TRP A 80 5.52 6.00 36.32
N THR A 81 4.52 6.84 36.57
CA THR A 81 3.25 6.44 37.19
C THR A 81 2.37 5.61 36.25
N SER A 82 2.55 5.78 34.94
CA SER A 82 1.89 5.02 33.89
C SER A 82 2.92 4.53 32.87
N LEU A 83 2.79 3.27 32.45
CA LEU A 83 3.64 2.62 31.48
C LEU A 83 2.79 1.88 30.44
N ASP A 84 2.94 2.27 29.18
CA ASP A 84 2.32 1.58 28.05
C ASP A 84 3.40 0.86 27.25
N LEU A 85 3.34 -0.48 27.24
CA LEU A 85 4.28 -1.37 26.57
C LEU A 85 3.72 -1.92 25.25
N ARG A 86 2.57 -1.47 24.77
CA ARG A 86 1.91 -2.07 23.59
C ARG A 86 2.64 -1.80 22.28
N ALA A 87 3.32 -0.66 22.17
CA ALA A 87 3.98 -0.21 20.94
C ALA A 87 5.30 -0.95 20.62
N HIS A 88 5.91 -1.62 21.60
CA HIS A 88 7.25 -2.18 21.49
C HIS A 88 7.33 -3.51 22.23
N LYS A 89 7.99 -4.52 21.64
CA LYS A 89 8.18 -5.81 22.29
C LYS A 89 8.93 -5.65 23.62
N CYS A 90 8.27 -5.98 24.72
CA CYS A 90 8.86 -5.98 26.04
C CYS A 90 9.45 -7.34 26.35
N ASN A 91 10.77 -7.40 26.56
CA ASN A 91 11.48 -8.60 26.99
C ASN A 91 12.07 -8.41 28.39
N ASP A 92 12.55 -9.51 28.99
CA ASP A 92 13.08 -9.50 30.36
C ASP A 92 14.23 -8.52 30.57
N THR A 93 15.11 -8.38 29.57
CA THR A 93 16.24 -7.44 29.63
C THR A 93 15.77 -5.98 29.70
N MET A 94 14.75 -5.65 28.90
CA MET A 94 14.18 -4.31 28.86
C MET A 94 13.41 -4.03 30.15
N ALA A 95 12.57 -4.95 30.61
CA ALA A 95 11.84 -4.82 31.87
C ALA A 95 12.80 -4.64 33.06
N SER A 96 13.88 -5.41 33.11
CA SER A 96 14.93 -5.27 34.13
C SER A 96 15.60 -3.89 34.10
N SER A 97 15.84 -3.33 32.92
CA SER A 97 16.41 -1.98 32.76
C SER A 97 15.47 -0.86 33.26
N LEU A 98 14.15 -1.08 33.17
CA LEU A 98 13.12 -0.14 33.61
C LEU A 98 12.78 -0.29 35.10
N ALA A 99 13.13 -1.41 35.72
CA ALA A 99 12.69 -1.79 37.06
C ALA A 99 12.95 -0.72 38.15
N SER A 100 14.09 -0.03 38.07
CA SER A 100 14.43 1.04 39.03
C SER A 100 13.52 2.26 38.94
N ARG A 101 12.89 2.49 37.79
CA ARG A 101 12.02 3.63 37.50
C ARG A 101 10.55 3.33 37.78
N CYS A 102 10.17 2.05 37.71
CA CYS A 102 8.79 1.58 37.83
C CYS A 102 8.33 1.25 39.26
N VAL A 103 9.07 1.67 40.29
CA VAL A 103 8.74 1.35 41.69
C VAL A 103 7.38 1.92 42.12
N ASN A 104 7.03 3.12 41.62
CA ASN A 104 5.77 3.80 41.92
C ASN A 104 4.74 3.69 40.78
N LEU A 105 4.89 2.68 39.91
CA LEU A 105 3.98 2.45 38.81
C LEU A 105 2.57 2.16 39.34
N GLN A 106 1.56 2.80 38.75
CA GLN A 106 0.16 2.63 39.11
C GLN A 106 -0.67 2.02 37.98
N LYS A 107 -0.35 2.37 36.73
CA LYS A 107 -1.04 1.90 35.53
C LYS A 107 -0.07 1.20 34.60
N LEU A 108 -0.44 0.01 34.13
CA LEU A 108 0.37 -0.77 33.21
C LEU A 108 -0.52 -1.27 32.06
N ARG A 109 -0.10 -0.96 30.82
CA ARG A 109 -0.65 -1.59 29.62
C ARG A 109 0.42 -2.41 28.92
N PHE A 110 0.05 -3.56 28.38
CA PHE A 110 0.97 -4.43 27.65
C PHE A 110 0.25 -5.20 26.55
N ARG A 111 1.03 -5.74 25.60
CA ARG A 111 0.54 -6.57 24.51
C ARG A 111 1.31 -7.89 24.46
N GLY A 112 0.60 -9.00 24.35
CA GLY A 112 1.19 -10.32 24.23
C GLY A 112 1.65 -10.95 25.54
N ALA A 113 1.75 -12.28 25.54
CA ALA A 113 2.16 -13.06 26.72
C ALA A 113 3.64 -12.86 27.11
N GLU A 114 4.53 -12.67 26.14
CA GLU A 114 5.95 -12.39 26.42
C GLU A 114 6.12 -11.13 27.28
N SER A 115 5.36 -10.08 26.96
CA SER A 115 5.33 -8.86 27.77
C SER A 115 4.76 -9.13 29.17
N ALA A 116 3.76 -10.02 29.29
CA ALA A 116 3.16 -10.40 30.57
C ALA A 116 4.13 -11.16 31.49
N ASP A 117 5.00 -11.99 30.92
CA ASP A 117 6.07 -12.64 31.68
C ASP A 117 7.16 -11.62 32.05
N ALA A 118 7.52 -10.73 31.11
CA ALA A 118 8.54 -9.71 31.32
C ALA A 118 8.17 -8.69 32.41
N ILE A 119 6.89 -8.32 32.57
CA ILE A 119 6.48 -7.32 33.58
C ILE A 119 6.77 -7.77 35.02
N LEU A 120 6.96 -9.08 35.26
CA LEU A 120 7.39 -9.61 36.55
C LEU A 120 8.78 -9.06 36.96
N HIS A 121 9.59 -8.63 36.00
CA HIS A 121 10.92 -8.06 36.21
C HIS A 121 10.90 -6.55 36.52
N LEU A 122 9.76 -5.84 36.36
CA LEU A 122 9.67 -4.39 36.59
C LEU A 122 9.78 -3.96 38.06
N ARG A 123 9.79 -4.92 39.02
CA ARG A 123 9.82 -4.69 40.48
C ARG A 123 8.73 -3.73 41.01
N ALA A 124 7.73 -3.39 40.19
CA ALA A 124 6.57 -2.61 40.60
C ALA A 124 5.83 -3.35 41.72
N LYS A 125 5.34 -2.59 42.70
CA LYS A 125 4.51 -3.12 43.79
C LYS A 125 3.25 -2.27 43.85
N ASN A 126 2.10 -2.90 44.07
CA ASN A 126 0.81 -2.22 44.22
C ASN A 126 0.30 -1.46 42.98
N LEU A 127 0.32 -2.09 41.79
CA LEU A 127 -0.41 -1.57 40.63
C LEU A 127 -1.90 -1.40 40.95
N ARG A 128 -2.52 -0.37 40.38
CA ARG A 128 -3.96 -0.09 40.49
C ARG A 128 -4.73 -0.53 39.24
N GLU A 129 -4.12 -0.40 38.07
CA GLU A 129 -4.74 -0.75 36.79
C GLU A 129 -3.78 -1.57 35.94
N ILE A 130 -4.26 -2.72 35.47
CA ILE A 130 -3.54 -3.60 34.53
C ILE A 130 -4.47 -3.85 33.34
N SER A 131 -3.99 -3.54 32.13
CA SER A 131 -4.67 -3.86 30.87
C SER A 131 -3.74 -4.63 29.94
N GLY A 132 -4.22 -5.73 29.37
CA GLY A 132 -3.44 -6.58 28.47
C GLY A 132 -4.23 -6.99 27.24
N ASP A 133 -3.67 -6.76 26.06
CA ASP A 133 -4.27 -7.12 24.77
C ASP A 133 -3.46 -8.27 24.12
N TYR A 134 -4.04 -9.05 23.20
CA TYR A 134 -3.36 -10.18 22.52
C TYR A 134 -2.76 -11.23 23.47
N CYS A 135 -3.49 -11.52 24.56
CA CYS A 135 -3.02 -12.31 25.69
C CYS A 135 -3.29 -13.82 25.59
N ARG A 136 -3.52 -14.36 24.38
CA ARG A 136 -3.95 -15.77 24.15
C ARG A 136 -3.06 -16.85 24.80
N LYS A 137 -1.78 -16.56 24.99
CA LYS A 137 -0.81 -17.49 25.58
C LYS A 137 -0.62 -17.34 27.10
N ILE A 138 -1.24 -16.34 27.74
CA ILE A 138 -1.15 -16.15 29.20
C ILE A 138 -1.82 -17.32 29.91
N THR A 139 -1.16 -17.82 30.96
CA THR A 139 -1.62 -18.96 31.75
C THR A 139 -2.08 -18.53 33.14
N ASP A 140 -2.81 -19.41 33.82
CA ASP A 140 -3.19 -19.23 35.22
C ASP A 140 -1.99 -18.96 36.13
N ALA A 141 -0.86 -19.63 35.89
CA ALA A 141 0.36 -19.44 36.67
C ALA A 141 0.90 -18.01 36.51
N THR A 142 1.05 -17.52 35.27
CA THR A 142 1.51 -16.15 34.99
C THR A 142 0.58 -15.13 35.66
N LEU A 143 -0.73 -15.28 35.48
CA LEU A 143 -1.70 -14.34 36.02
C LEU A 143 -1.74 -14.36 37.56
N SER A 144 -1.66 -15.55 38.17
CA SER A 144 -1.60 -15.71 39.62
C SER A 144 -0.39 -15.00 40.23
N VAL A 145 0.77 -15.08 39.58
CA VAL A 145 1.99 -14.40 40.04
C VAL A 145 1.86 -12.87 39.90
N ILE A 146 1.23 -12.38 38.83
CA ILE A 146 0.97 -10.95 38.64
C ILE A 146 0.06 -10.43 39.76
N VAL A 147 -1.08 -11.07 40.01
CA VAL A 147 -2.09 -10.57 40.96
C VAL A 147 -1.63 -10.69 42.40
N ALA A 148 -0.86 -11.74 42.75
CA ALA A 148 -0.29 -11.91 44.08
C ALA A 148 0.68 -10.79 44.50
N ARG A 149 1.23 -10.03 43.54
CA ARG A 149 2.13 -8.89 43.82
C ARG A 149 1.40 -7.56 43.97
N HIS A 150 0.10 -7.50 43.67
CA HIS A 150 -0.63 -6.26 43.47
C HIS A 150 -1.96 -6.25 44.24
N GLU A 151 -1.89 -6.35 45.58
CA GLU A 151 -3.07 -6.35 46.45
C GLU A 151 -3.94 -5.08 46.35
N SER A 152 -3.35 -3.98 45.86
CA SER A 152 -4.06 -2.70 45.65
C SER A 152 -4.71 -2.56 44.27
N LEU A 153 -4.80 -3.64 43.48
CA LEU A 153 -5.38 -3.62 42.15
C LEU A 153 -6.87 -3.25 42.22
N GLU A 154 -7.25 -2.21 41.48
CA GLU A 154 -8.62 -1.71 41.37
C GLU A 154 -9.27 -2.13 40.04
N SER A 155 -8.47 -2.27 38.97
CA SER A 155 -8.94 -2.72 37.65
C SER A 155 -8.00 -3.73 37.01
N LEU A 156 -8.57 -4.82 36.52
CA LEU A 156 -7.89 -5.81 35.68
C LEU A 156 -8.69 -6.05 34.40
N GLN A 157 -8.04 -5.88 33.25
CA GLN A 157 -8.62 -6.09 31.93
C GLN A 157 -7.68 -6.95 31.08
N LEU A 158 -8.14 -8.09 30.60
CA LEU A 158 -7.41 -8.96 29.66
C LEU A 158 -8.33 -9.31 28.49
N GLY A 159 -7.94 -8.89 27.28
CA GLY A 159 -8.76 -8.96 26.07
C GLY A 159 -8.45 -7.79 25.13
N PRO A 160 -9.02 -7.73 23.92
CA PRO A 160 -10.19 -8.48 23.50
C PRO A 160 -9.88 -9.92 23.07
N ASP A 161 -8.66 -10.28 22.66
CA ASP A 161 -8.31 -11.63 22.20
C ASP A 161 -8.63 -12.77 23.19
N PHE A 162 -8.85 -13.96 22.64
CA PHE A 162 -9.31 -15.11 23.41
C PHE A 162 -8.23 -15.61 24.38
N CYS A 163 -8.45 -15.45 25.69
CA CYS A 163 -7.54 -15.93 26.74
C CYS A 163 -7.84 -17.39 27.12
N GLU A 164 -7.74 -18.31 26.16
CA GLU A 164 -8.18 -19.71 26.29
C GLU A 164 -7.46 -20.53 27.37
N ARG A 165 -6.28 -20.05 27.81
CA ARG A 165 -5.43 -20.69 28.83
C ARG A 165 -5.64 -20.14 30.24
N ILE A 166 -6.55 -19.17 30.39
CA ILE A 166 -7.01 -18.68 31.69
C ILE A 166 -8.26 -19.48 32.07
N SER A 167 -8.26 -20.02 33.29
CA SER A 167 -9.37 -20.81 33.84
C SER A 167 -9.99 -20.16 35.08
N SER A 168 -11.02 -20.81 35.61
CA SER A 168 -11.66 -20.44 36.87
C SER A 168 -10.69 -20.38 38.06
N ASP A 169 -9.58 -21.12 38.03
CA ASP A 169 -8.59 -21.08 39.12
C ASP A 169 -7.79 -19.77 39.17
N ALA A 170 -7.47 -19.17 38.02
CA ALA A 170 -6.91 -17.83 38.00
C ALA A 170 -7.90 -16.78 38.49
N ILE A 171 -9.19 -16.93 38.19
CA ILE A 171 -10.24 -16.04 38.70
C ILE A 171 -10.33 -16.11 40.23
N LYS A 172 -10.23 -17.31 40.81
CA LYS A 172 -10.13 -17.47 42.27
C LYS A 172 -8.88 -16.80 42.82
N ALA A 173 -7.73 -16.95 42.17
CA ALA A 173 -6.50 -16.28 42.58
C ALA A 173 -6.64 -14.75 42.56
N ILE A 174 -7.27 -14.18 41.52
CA ILE A 174 -7.61 -12.75 41.44
C ILE A 174 -8.49 -12.35 42.62
N ALA A 175 -9.56 -13.10 42.90
CA ALA A 175 -10.48 -12.80 43.99
C ALA A 175 -9.78 -12.77 45.35
N LEU A 176 -8.90 -13.73 45.61
CA LEU A 176 -8.19 -13.87 46.88
C LEU A 176 -7.08 -12.82 47.05
N CYS A 177 -6.37 -12.46 45.97
CA CYS A 177 -5.23 -11.56 46.05
C CYS A 177 -5.60 -10.08 45.94
N CYS A 178 -6.73 -9.73 45.31
CA CYS A 178 -7.09 -8.35 44.97
C CYS A 178 -8.41 -7.88 45.65
N PRO A 179 -8.43 -7.65 46.98
CA PRO A 179 -9.65 -7.28 47.70
C PRO A 179 -10.20 -5.87 47.34
N LYS A 180 -9.37 -5.01 46.74
CA LYS A 180 -9.76 -3.66 46.30
C LYS A 180 -10.32 -3.61 44.87
N LEU A 181 -10.47 -4.75 44.23
CA LEU A 181 -10.92 -4.85 42.84
C LEU A 181 -12.32 -4.26 42.68
N LYS A 182 -12.45 -3.31 41.75
CA LYS A 182 -13.72 -2.68 41.36
C LYS A 182 -14.17 -3.13 39.98
N LYS A 183 -13.21 -3.47 39.11
CA LYS A 183 -13.44 -3.78 37.71
C LYS A 183 -12.63 -4.98 37.25
N LEU A 184 -13.32 -6.01 36.79
CA LEU A 184 -12.73 -7.21 36.21
C LEU A 184 -13.33 -7.44 34.82
N ARG A 185 -12.50 -7.44 33.78
CA ARG A 185 -12.93 -7.82 32.42
C ARG A 185 -11.96 -8.83 31.85
N LEU A 186 -12.46 -10.01 31.51
CA LEU A 186 -11.68 -11.08 30.92
C LEU A 186 -12.39 -11.57 29.66
N SER A 187 -11.62 -11.83 28.61
CA SER A 187 -12.19 -12.27 27.32
C SER A 187 -11.70 -13.64 26.88
N GLY A 188 -12.60 -14.43 26.27
CA GLY A 188 -12.29 -15.73 25.68
C GLY A 188 -11.91 -16.84 26.66
N ILE A 189 -12.48 -16.81 27.86
CA ILE A 189 -12.35 -17.92 28.82
C ILE A 189 -13.31 -19.02 28.42
N ARG A 190 -12.84 -20.27 28.44
CA ARG A 190 -13.68 -21.42 28.10
C ARG A 190 -14.79 -21.62 29.13
N ASP A 191 -14.43 -21.81 30.40
CA ASP A 191 -15.40 -22.14 31.45
C ASP A 191 -15.19 -21.26 32.69
N VAL A 192 -16.22 -20.47 33.02
CA VAL A 192 -16.28 -19.66 34.24
C VAL A 192 -17.27 -20.30 35.21
N GLN A 193 -16.75 -21.06 36.17
CA GLN A 193 -17.50 -21.88 37.10
C GLN A 193 -18.03 -21.07 38.31
N ALA A 194 -19.06 -21.62 38.97
CA ALA A 194 -19.71 -20.98 40.11
C ALA A 194 -18.77 -20.65 41.27
N ASP A 195 -17.82 -21.54 41.56
CA ASP A 195 -16.89 -21.39 42.69
C ASP A 195 -15.97 -20.17 42.52
N ALA A 196 -15.50 -19.88 41.31
CA ALA A 196 -14.73 -18.70 40.98
C ALA A 196 -15.55 -17.40 41.11
N ILE A 197 -16.78 -17.39 40.60
CA ILE A 197 -17.69 -16.22 40.72
C ILE A 197 -18.06 -15.98 42.19
N ASN A 198 -18.34 -17.04 42.95
CA ASN A 198 -18.63 -16.95 44.37
C ASN A 198 -17.41 -16.45 45.15
N ALA A 199 -16.20 -16.83 44.77
CA ALA A 199 -14.97 -16.29 45.35
C ALA A 199 -14.85 -14.77 45.10
N LEU A 200 -15.14 -14.29 43.88
CA LEU A 200 -15.18 -12.85 43.58
C LEU A 200 -16.20 -12.12 44.46
N SER A 201 -17.43 -12.65 44.56
CA SER A 201 -18.49 -12.09 45.40
C SER A 201 -18.08 -11.98 46.87
N LYS A 202 -17.38 -12.99 47.38
CA LYS A 202 -16.96 -13.07 48.78
C LYS A 202 -15.76 -12.18 49.11
N HIS A 203 -14.77 -12.11 48.23
CA HIS A 203 -13.47 -11.49 48.53
C HIS A 203 -13.29 -10.09 47.90
N CYS A 204 -14.10 -9.70 46.91
CA CYS A 204 -14.06 -8.40 46.26
C CYS A 204 -15.37 -7.62 46.48
N PRO A 205 -15.65 -7.08 47.68
CA PRO A 205 -16.94 -6.45 48.01
C PRO A 205 -17.24 -5.17 47.23
N ASN A 206 -16.20 -4.54 46.64
CA ASN A 206 -16.32 -3.32 45.86
C ASN A 206 -16.40 -3.58 44.35
N LEU A 207 -16.55 -4.83 43.92
CA LEU A 207 -16.60 -5.22 42.51
C LEU A 207 -17.92 -4.76 41.88
N THR A 208 -17.87 -3.67 41.13
CA THR A 208 -19.04 -3.07 40.47
C THR A 208 -19.14 -3.42 39.00
N ASP A 209 -18.01 -3.73 38.35
CA ASP A 209 -17.91 -3.93 36.91
C ASP A 209 -17.36 -5.32 36.60
N ILE A 210 -18.19 -6.18 36.03
CA ILE A 210 -17.82 -7.54 35.62
C ILE A 210 -18.05 -7.69 34.12
N GLY A 211 -17.01 -8.12 33.41
CA GLY A 211 -17.07 -8.48 32.00
C GLY A 211 -16.49 -9.86 31.78
N PHE A 212 -17.31 -10.82 31.38
CA PHE A 212 -16.87 -12.12 30.88
C PHE A 212 -17.26 -12.18 29.42
N ILE A 213 -16.36 -11.74 28.54
CA ILE A 213 -16.65 -11.39 27.16
C ILE A 213 -16.14 -12.49 26.23
N ASP A 214 -16.86 -12.84 25.17
CA ASP A 214 -16.46 -13.90 24.22
C ASP A 214 -16.17 -15.25 24.94
N CYS A 215 -16.81 -15.51 26.09
CA CYS A 215 -16.59 -16.74 26.86
C CYS A 215 -17.48 -17.89 26.36
N LEU A 216 -17.06 -19.15 26.54
CA LEU A 216 -17.85 -20.27 26.02
C LEU A 216 -18.99 -20.67 26.98
N ASN A 217 -18.69 -20.89 28.26
CA ASN A 217 -19.68 -21.24 29.28
C ASN A 217 -19.46 -20.40 30.55
N ILE A 218 -20.55 -19.87 31.10
CA ILE A 218 -20.55 -19.12 32.36
C ILE A 218 -21.66 -19.65 33.25
N ASP A 219 -21.38 -19.85 34.53
CA ASP A 219 -22.40 -20.16 35.51
C ASP A 219 -23.30 -18.94 35.79
N GLU A 220 -24.49 -18.93 35.19
CA GLU A 220 -25.37 -17.77 35.23
C GLU A 220 -26.05 -17.58 36.60
N MET A 221 -26.17 -18.67 37.35
CA MET A 221 -26.74 -18.69 38.71
C MET A 221 -25.82 -17.95 39.68
N ALA A 222 -24.52 -18.28 39.65
CA ALA A 222 -23.52 -17.66 40.52
C ALA A 222 -23.36 -16.17 40.20
N LEU A 223 -23.37 -15.78 38.91
CA LEU A 223 -23.40 -14.37 38.52
C LEU A 223 -24.62 -13.62 39.06
N GLY A 224 -25.79 -14.28 39.08
CA GLY A 224 -27.02 -13.74 39.65
C GLY A 224 -26.97 -13.48 41.16
N ASN A 225 -25.96 -13.98 41.86
CA ASN A 225 -25.76 -13.81 43.30
C ASN A 225 -24.73 -12.71 43.66
N VAL A 226 -24.11 -12.07 42.68
CA VAL A 226 -23.11 -11.00 42.91
C VAL A 226 -23.81 -9.66 43.15
N LEU A 227 -24.22 -9.40 44.39
CA LEU A 227 -25.05 -8.24 44.74
C LEU A 227 -24.37 -6.86 44.53
N SER A 228 -23.05 -6.81 44.49
CA SER A 228 -22.28 -5.58 44.30
C SER A 228 -22.26 -5.08 42.84
N VAL A 229 -22.63 -5.94 41.88
CA VAL A 229 -22.48 -5.63 40.45
C VAL A 229 -23.43 -4.50 40.02
N ARG A 230 -22.86 -3.49 39.38
CA ARG A 230 -23.58 -2.38 38.72
C ARG A 230 -23.59 -2.51 37.21
N PHE A 231 -22.49 -3.01 36.65
CA PHE A 231 -22.30 -3.13 35.21
C PHE A 231 -21.84 -4.55 34.89
N LEU A 232 -22.64 -5.26 34.09
CA LEU A 232 -22.39 -6.63 33.69
C LEU A 232 -22.31 -6.73 32.17
N SER A 233 -21.25 -7.32 31.64
CA SER A 233 -21.14 -7.69 30.22
C SER A 233 -20.85 -9.17 30.09
N VAL A 234 -21.66 -9.84 29.28
CA VAL A 234 -21.49 -11.22 28.81
C VAL A 234 -21.49 -11.28 27.29
N ALA A 235 -21.13 -10.17 26.62
CA ALA A 235 -21.19 -10.08 25.18
C ALA A 235 -20.33 -11.14 24.49
N GLY A 236 -20.83 -11.73 23.40
CA GLY A 236 -20.16 -12.81 22.68
C GLY A 236 -20.17 -14.17 23.40
N THR A 237 -20.78 -14.25 24.59
CA THR A 237 -20.85 -15.52 25.33
C THR A 237 -21.83 -16.48 24.67
N SER A 238 -21.42 -17.74 24.55
CA SER A 238 -22.25 -18.80 23.99
C SER A 238 -22.97 -19.62 25.08
N ASN A 239 -23.92 -20.48 24.70
CA ASN A 239 -24.57 -21.46 25.59
C ASN A 239 -25.30 -20.90 26.84
N MET A 240 -25.73 -19.64 26.81
CA MET A 240 -26.41 -19.03 27.96
C MET A 240 -27.88 -19.47 28.04
N LYS A 241 -28.32 -19.89 29.23
CA LYS A 241 -29.72 -20.29 29.47
C LYS A 241 -30.59 -19.08 29.80
N TRP A 242 -30.93 -18.25 28.79
CA TRP A 242 -31.66 -16.99 28.97
C TRP A 242 -33.00 -17.09 29.71
N GLY A 243 -33.67 -18.24 29.65
CA GLY A 243 -34.86 -18.51 30.47
C GLY A 243 -34.59 -18.40 31.97
N VAL A 244 -33.48 -18.98 32.43
CA VAL A 244 -33.01 -18.95 33.81
C VAL A 244 -32.46 -17.57 34.16
N VAL A 245 -31.58 -17.02 33.30
CA VAL A 245 -30.95 -15.70 33.48
C VAL A 245 -31.98 -14.61 33.77
N SER A 246 -33.03 -14.55 32.93
CA SER A 246 -34.06 -13.52 33.05
C SER A 246 -34.93 -13.61 34.32
N HIS A 247 -34.92 -14.76 35.02
CA HIS A 247 -35.59 -14.97 36.32
C HIS A 247 -34.69 -14.68 37.52
N LEU A 248 -33.40 -14.45 37.29
CA LEU A 248 -32.43 -14.21 38.35
C LEU A 248 -31.95 -12.77 38.29
N TRP A 249 -31.39 -12.35 37.16
CA TRP A 249 -30.67 -11.08 37.07
C TRP A 249 -31.57 -9.85 37.24
N HIS A 250 -32.87 -9.96 36.98
CA HIS A 250 -33.83 -8.90 37.30
C HIS A 250 -33.92 -8.56 38.82
N LYS A 251 -33.46 -9.45 39.71
CA LYS A 251 -33.44 -9.28 41.18
C LYS A 251 -32.14 -8.62 41.66
N LEU A 252 -31.14 -8.43 40.80
CA LEU A 252 -29.89 -7.80 41.19
C LEU A 252 -30.14 -6.34 41.59
N PRO A 253 -29.90 -5.96 42.86
CA PRO A 253 -30.37 -4.68 43.40
C PRO A 253 -29.64 -3.47 42.80
N ASN A 254 -28.40 -3.66 42.35
CA ASN A 254 -27.53 -2.59 41.89
C ASN A 254 -27.28 -2.60 40.38
N LEU A 255 -27.79 -3.58 39.63
CA LEU A 255 -27.51 -3.73 38.20
C LEU A 255 -28.11 -2.56 37.39
N VAL A 256 -27.26 -1.66 36.91
CA VAL A 256 -27.63 -0.47 36.13
C VAL A 256 -27.50 -0.72 34.63
N GLY A 257 -26.42 -1.37 34.21
CA GLY A 257 -26.12 -1.63 32.80
C GLY A 257 -25.86 -3.12 32.57
N LEU A 258 -26.48 -3.66 31.53
CA LEU A 258 -26.31 -5.05 31.10
C LEU A 258 -25.97 -5.09 29.61
N ASP A 259 -24.89 -5.77 29.25
CA ASP A 259 -24.49 -6.01 27.88
C ASP A 259 -24.51 -7.50 27.55
N VAL A 260 -25.34 -7.84 26.57
CA VAL A 260 -25.61 -9.18 26.05
C VAL A 260 -25.42 -9.22 24.53
N SER A 261 -24.71 -8.24 23.97
CA SER A 261 -24.46 -8.13 22.53
C SER A 261 -23.77 -9.38 21.98
N ARG A 262 -24.03 -9.77 20.73
CA ARG A 262 -23.44 -10.98 20.12
C ARG A 262 -23.77 -12.29 20.86
N THR A 263 -24.95 -12.38 21.45
CA THR A 263 -25.48 -13.62 22.08
C THR A 263 -26.79 -14.06 21.44
N ASP A 264 -27.32 -15.21 21.84
CA ASP A 264 -28.59 -15.78 21.39
C ASP A 264 -29.80 -15.36 22.23
N ILE A 265 -29.72 -14.23 22.96
CA ILE A 265 -30.83 -13.73 23.79
C ILE A 265 -32.08 -13.46 22.93
N GLY A 266 -33.23 -14.01 23.34
CA GLY A 266 -34.51 -13.77 22.69
C GLY A 266 -35.34 -12.63 23.28
N SER A 267 -36.34 -12.18 22.53
CA SER A 267 -37.28 -11.09 22.87
C SER A 267 -37.98 -11.24 24.22
N ALA A 268 -38.34 -12.48 24.61
CA ALA A 268 -38.99 -12.77 25.89
C ALA A 268 -38.08 -12.51 27.10
N ALA A 269 -36.78 -12.82 26.99
CA ALA A 269 -35.80 -12.58 28.04
C ALA A 269 -35.51 -11.08 28.17
N VAL A 270 -35.31 -10.39 27.04
CA VAL A 270 -35.14 -8.92 26.96
C VAL A 270 -36.32 -8.21 27.61
N SER A 271 -37.55 -8.58 27.23
CA SER A 271 -38.78 -7.99 27.76
C SER A 271 -38.89 -8.15 29.28
N ARG A 272 -38.53 -9.34 29.81
CA ARG A 272 -38.57 -9.62 31.25
C ARG A 272 -37.53 -8.82 32.03
N LEU A 273 -36.29 -8.78 31.54
CA LEU A 273 -35.20 -8.01 32.17
C LEU A 273 -35.57 -6.52 32.25
N LEU A 274 -36.09 -5.96 31.15
CA LEU A 274 -36.49 -4.55 31.09
C LEU A 274 -37.78 -4.26 31.84
N SER A 275 -38.75 -5.18 31.93
CA SER A 275 -40.01 -4.91 32.64
C SER A 275 -39.91 -5.11 34.15
N SER A 276 -39.17 -6.13 34.58
CA SER A 276 -39.21 -6.60 35.97
C SER A 276 -38.05 -6.13 36.84
N SER A 277 -36.91 -5.72 36.26
CA SER A 277 -35.82 -5.13 37.05
C SER A 277 -36.19 -3.75 37.58
N GLN A 278 -35.77 -3.37 38.79
CA GLN A 278 -35.98 -2.01 39.29
C GLN A 278 -34.78 -1.09 39.05
N SER A 279 -33.58 -1.68 38.97
CA SER A 279 -32.28 -1.00 38.91
C SER A 279 -31.78 -0.82 37.47
N LEU A 280 -32.12 -1.74 36.57
CA LEU A 280 -31.61 -1.76 35.20
C LEU A 280 -32.10 -0.55 34.40
N LYS A 281 -31.15 0.23 33.88
CA LYS A 281 -31.40 1.41 33.04
C LYS A 281 -31.03 1.18 31.58
N VAL A 282 -29.97 0.40 31.31
CA VAL A 282 -29.43 0.23 29.95
C VAL A 282 -29.23 -1.25 29.66
N LEU A 283 -29.81 -1.74 28.57
CA LEU A 283 -29.57 -3.08 28.03
C LEU A 283 -28.99 -2.96 26.61
N CYS A 284 -27.76 -3.42 26.42
CA CYS A 284 -27.10 -3.50 25.10
C CYS A 284 -27.25 -4.93 24.56
N ALA A 285 -27.89 -5.07 23.39
CA ALA A 285 -28.14 -6.32 22.70
C ALA A 285 -27.91 -6.12 21.19
N LEU A 286 -26.70 -5.69 20.83
CA LEU A 286 -26.31 -5.49 19.44
C LEU A 286 -25.89 -6.82 18.79
N ASN A 287 -26.36 -7.07 17.58
CA ASN A 287 -26.03 -8.25 16.79
C ASN A 287 -26.43 -9.54 17.53
N CYS A 288 -27.67 -9.60 17.99
CA CYS A 288 -28.28 -10.75 18.65
C CYS A 288 -29.33 -11.39 17.72
N PRO A 289 -28.97 -12.41 16.92
CA PRO A 289 -29.81 -12.89 15.81
C PRO A 289 -31.24 -13.27 16.24
N VAL A 290 -31.39 -13.98 17.36
CA VAL A 290 -32.69 -14.42 17.88
C VAL A 290 -33.61 -13.26 18.24
N LEU A 291 -33.05 -12.13 18.72
CA LEU A 291 -33.80 -10.93 19.02
C LEU A 291 -34.14 -10.14 17.75
N GLU A 292 -33.20 -10.06 16.83
CA GLU A 292 -33.25 -9.18 15.65
C GLU A 292 -34.09 -9.78 14.52
N GLU A 293 -34.21 -11.10 14.45
CA GLU A 293 -35.09 -11.81 13.51
C GLU A 293 -36.54 -11.92 14.00
N ASP A 294 -36.84 -11.59 15.27
CA ASP A 294 -38.19 -11.65 15.82
C ASP A 294 -39.06 -10.48 15.34
N SER A 295 -39.77 -10.70 14.22
CA SER A 295 -40.68 -9.71 13.62
C SER A 295 -41.82 -9.26 14.54
N ASN A 296 -42.15 -10.03 15.59
CA ASN A 296 -43.21 -9.70 16.54
C ASN A 296 -42.71 -8.85 17.71
N PHE A 297 -41.39 -8.67 17.84
CA PHE A 297 -40.82 -7.86 18.89
C PHE A 297 -40.98 -6.37 18.57
N ALA A 298 -42.05 -5.77 19.12
CA ALA A 298 -42.19 -4.33 19.15
C ALA A 298 -41.39 -3.76 20.33
N PRO A 299 -40.35 -2.92 20.12
CA PRO A 299 -39.66 -2.26 21.21
C PRO A 299 -40.66 -1.36 21.96
N ARG A 300 -41.11 -1.83 23.14
CA ARG A 300 -41.98 -1.03 24.01
C ARG A 300 -41.15 0.12 24.58
N LYS A 301 -41.74 1.31 24.73
CA LYS A 301 -41.13 2.38 25.54
C LYS A 301 -41.13 1.94 27.00
N TYR A 302 -40.05 1.31 27.44
CA TYR A 302 -39.83 0.98 28.84
C TYR A 302 -39.51 2.28 29.58
N LYS A 303 -40.38 2.67 30.53
CA LYS A 303 -40.23 3.96 31.23
C LYS A 303 -38.86 4.04 31.92
N ASN A 304 -38.06 5.04 31.56
CA ASN A 304 -36.71 5.29 32.10
C ASN A 304 -35.68 4.18 31.83
N LYS A 305 -35.88 3.36 30.79
CA LYS A 305 -34.93 2.31 30.39
C LYS A 305 -34.69 2.31 28.89
N MET A 306 -33.46 1.95 28.51
CA MET A 306 -33.01 1.91 27.12
C MET A 306 -32.70 0.49 26.67
N LEU A 307 -33.04 0.23 25.41
CA LEU A 307 -32.59 -0.93 24.66
C LEU A 307 -31.72 -0.44 23.49
N ILE A 308 -30.47 -0.88 23.46
CA ILE A 308 -29.54 -0.62 22.36
C ILE A 308 -29.42 -1.90 21.54
N ALA A 309 -30.01 -1.92 20.35
CA ALA A 309 -29.98 -3.04 19.40
C ALA A 309 -29.83 -2.53 17.95
N LEU A 310 -29.50 -3.39 16.98
CA LEU A 310 -29.20 -2.94 15.60
C LEU A 310 -30.39 -2.22 14.93
N PHE A 311 -31.62 -2.63 15.24
CA PHE A 311 -32.85 -2.01 14.72
C PHE A 311 -33.26 -0.72 15.45
N THR A 312 -32.58 -0.35 16.54
CA THR A 312 -32.85 0.90 17.28
C THR A 312 -32.01 2.06 16.75
N ASP A 313 -32.48 3.30 16.95
CA ASP A 313 -31.69 4.51 16.69
C ASP A 313 -30.85 4.81 17.94
N ILE A 314 -29.62 4.34 17.95
CA ILE A 314 -28.77 4.27 19.15
C ILE A 314 -28.53 5.68 19.73
N MET A 315 -28.32 6.67 18.87
CA MET A 315 -28.10 8.05 19.29
C MET A 315 -29.35 8.67 19.93
N LYS A 316 -30.54 8.38 19.40
CA LYS A 316 -31.80 8.83 20.00
C LYS A 316 -32.09 8.15 21.34
N GLU A 317 -31.81 6.87 21.46
CA GLU A 317 -31.95 6.15 22.72
C GLU A 317 -31.05 6.77 23.79
N ILE A 318 -29.76 7.01 23.48
CA ILE A 318 -28.82 7.65 24.42
C ILE A 318 -29.26 9.07 24.79
N ALA A 319 -29.85 9.82 23.86
CA ALA A 319 -30.40 11.14 24.16
C ALA A 319 -31.47 11.13 25.26
N PHE A 320 -32.22 10.02 25.41
CA PHE A 320 -33.26 9.90 26.43
C PHE A 320 -32.70 9.87 27.87
N LEU A 321 -31.44 9.49 28.07
CA LEU A 321 -30.77 9.62 29.39
C LEU A 321 -30.41 11.06 29.73
N LEU A 322 -30.39 11.96 28.74
CA LEU A 322 -29.82 13.30 28.81
C LEU A 322 -30.88 14.41 28.65
N VAL A 323 -32.15 14.11 28.91
CA VAL A 323 -33.32 14.99 28.68
C VAL A 323 -33.17 16.39 29.30
N ASP A 324 -32.36 16.56 30.36
CA ASP A 324 -32.08 17.86 31.00
C ASP A 324 -30.91 18.66 30.38
N ILE A 325 -30.15 18.09 29.43
CA ILE A 325 -28.88 18.66 28.92
C ILE A 325 -28.96 19.05 27.42
N THR A 326 -29.88 18.48 26.64
CA THR A 326 -29.85 18.64 25.18
C THR A 326 -30.55 19.89 24.66
N LYS A 327 -29.78 20.91 24.23
CA LYS A 327 -30.19 21.77 23.11
C LYS A 327 -30.09 20.95 21.82
N LYS A 328 -31.12 21.01 20.97
CA LYS A 328 -31.25 20.29 19.68
C LYS A 328 -29.91 20.21 18.92
N GLY A 329 -29.26 19.06 18.91
CA GLY A 329 -28.03 18.80 18.18
C GLY A 329 -27.70 17.30 18.12
N ASN A 330 -27.15 16.84 16.99
CA ASN A 330 -27.02 15.42 16.64
C ASN A 330 -25.95 14.65 17.43
N ASN A 331 -25.12 15.30 18.26
CA ASN A 331 -23.97 14.64 18.90
C ASN A 331 -24.08 14.58 20.43
N VAL A 332 -24.85 13.59 20.90
CA VAL A 332 -25.26 13.41 22.30
C VAL A 332 -24.06 13.23 23.25
N PHE A 333 -23.06 12.44 22.84
CA PHE A 333 -21.84 12.26 23.63
C PHE A 333 -21.03 13.55 23.76
N LEU A 334 -20.94 14.36 22.70
CA LEU A 334 -20.23 15.63 22.74
C LEU A 334 -20.90 16.60 23.73
N ASN A 335 -22.23 16.66 23.71
CA ASN A 335 -23.00 17.47 24.66
C ASN A 335 -22.80 17.01 26.10
N TRP A 336 -22.79 15.70 26.35
CA TRP A 336 -22.50 15.14 27.67
C TRP A 336 -21.09 15.48 28.14
N ARG A 337 -20.07 15.28 27.29
CA ARG A 337 -18.66 15.59 27.60
C ARG A 337 -18.43 17.08 27.92
N ASN A 338 -19.19 17.97 27.29
CA ASN A 338 -19.10 19.43 27.50
C ASN A 338 -19.98 19.95 28.64
N SER A 339 -20.85 19.11 29.24
CA SER A 339 -21.76 19.54 30.30
C SER A 339 -21.01 19.87 31.59
N LYS A 340 -21.33 21.03 32.19
CA LYS A 340 -20.76 21.48 33.48
C LYS A 340 -21.31 20.70 34.68
N ASN A 341 -22.49 20.09 34.56
CA ASN A 341 -23.15 19.34 35.64
C ASN A 341 -22.66 17.88 35.65
N LYS A 342 -21.74 17.57 36.55
CA LYS A 342 -21.13 16.25 36.70
C LYS A 342 -21.95 15.35 37.63
N ASP A 343 -23.12 14.87 37.19
CA ASP A 343 -23.73 13.71 37.86
C ASP A 343 -22.79 12.51 37.72
N LYS A 344 -22.20 12.09 38.84
CA LYS A 344 -21.26 10.97 38.89
C LYS A 344 -21.90 9.67 38.39
N ASN A 345 -23.18 9.43 38.69
CA ASN A 345 -23.87 8.21 38.26
C ASN A 345 -24.07 8.19 36.74
N LEU A 346 -24.47 9.32 36.16
CA LEU A 346 -24.58 9.47 34.72
C LEU A 346 -23.22 9.31 34.03
N ASN A 347 -22.15 9.87 34.60
CA ASN A 347 -20.80 9.72 34.05
C ASN A 347 -20.31 8.27 34.05
N ASP A 348 -20.61 7.51 35.11
CA ASP A 348 -20.31 6.08 35.17
C ASP A 348 -21.04 5.31 34.05
N ILE A 349 -22.34 5.58 33.87
CA ILE A 349 -23.17 4.94 32.82
C ILE A 349 -22.63 5.28 31.44
N MET A 350 -22.39 6.55 31.14
CA MET A 350 -21.92 6.99 29.83
C MET A 350 -20.52 6.46 29.51
N SER A 351 -19.61 6.44 30.48
CA SER A 351 -18.28 5.85 30.32
C SER A 351 -18.36 4.35 30.05
N TRP A 352 -19.29 3.66 30.72
CA TRP A 352 -19.55 2.24 30.46
C TRP A 352 -20.13 2.01 29.07
N ILE A 353 -21.11 2.80 28.62
CA ILE A 353 -21.69 2.73 27.27
C ILE A 353 -20.61 2.93 26.20
N GLU A 354 -19.77 3.96 26.32
CA GLU A 354 -18.66 4.20 25.38
C GLU A 354 -17.75 2.97 25.26
N TRP A 355 -17.42 2.36 26.41
CA TRP A 355 -16.56 1.18 26.44
C TRP A 355 -17.21 -0.01 25.74
N ILE A 356 -18.46 -0.33 26.06
CA ILE A 356 -19.18 -1.47 25.48
C ILE A 356 -19.40 -1.29 23.98
N LEU A 357 -19.85 -0.10 23.55
CA LEU A 357 -20.06 0.18 22.14
C LEU A 357 -18.76 0.08 21.35
N SER A 358 -17.65 0.65 21.84
CA SER A 358 -16.36 0.54 21.14
C SER A 358 -15.88 -0.90 20.99
N HIS A 359 -16.10 -1.74 22.01
CA HIS A 359 -15.73 -3.14 21.96
C HIS A 359 -16.62 -3.93 20.99
N THR A 360 -17.94 -3.82 21.14
CA THR A 360 -18.90 -4.56 20.33
C THR A 360 -18.83 -4.15 18.86
N LEU A 361 -18.71 -2.86 18.55
CA LEU A 361 -18.59 -2.40 17.17
C LEU A 361 -17.29 -2.87 16.51
N LEU A 362 -16.17 -2.85 17.23
CA LEU A 362 -14.91 -3.43 16.73
C LEU A 362 -15.09 -4.91 16.41
N ARG A 363 -15.72 -5.68 17.29
CA ARG A 363 -15.99 -7.11 17.07
C ARG A 363 -16.92 -7.39 15.90
N ILE A 364 -17.91 -6.53 15.67
CA ILE A 364 -18.79 -6.61 14.50
C ILE A 364 -18.03 -6.26 13.22
N ALA A 365 -17.11 -5.30 13.28
CA ALA A 365 -16.26 -4.95 12.14
C ALA A 365 -15.31 -6.10 11.77
N GLU A 366 -14.65 -6.70 12.76
CA GLU A 366 -13.73 -7.85 12.57
C GLU A 366 -14.42 -9.10 12.00
N SER A 367 -15.69 -9.33 12.32
CA SER A 367 -16.43 -10.49 11.81
C SER A 367 -16.96 -10.31 10.38
N ASN A 368 -16.98 -9.07 9.88
CA ASN A 368 -17.49 -8.66 8.56
C ASN A 368 -18.75 -9.44 8.10
N GLN A 369 -19.73 -9.58 9.00
CA GLN A 369 -20.95 -10.35 8.71
C GLN A 369 -21.80 -9.70 7.61
N GLN A 370 -22.29 -10.52 6.68
CA GLN A 370 -23.18 -10.06 5.60
C GLN A 370 -24.50 -9.52 6.16
N GLY A 371 -25.03 -8.45 5.55
CA GLY A 371 -26.32 -7.85 5.92
C GLY A 371 -26.26 -6.67 6.89
N LEU A 372 -25.07 -6.29 7.37
CA LEU A 372 -24.88 -5.14 8.27
C LEU A 372 -24.56 -3.82 7.56
N ASP A 373 -24.55 -3.79 6.24
CA ASP A 373 -24.20 -2.60 5.45
C ASP A 373 -25.12 -1.42 5.77
N VAL A 374 -26.43 -1.68 5.85
CA VAL A 374 -27.42 -0.64 6.20
C VAL A 374 -27.15 -0.07 7.58
N PHE A 375 -26.74 -0.90 8.55
CA PHE A 375 -26.40 -0.43 9.89
C PHE A 375 -25.16 0.46 9.87
N TRP A 376 -24.08 0.01 9.22
CA TRP A 376 -22.83 0.77 9.12
C TRP A 376 -23.02 2.13 8.47
N LEU A 377 -23.75 2.17 7.35
CA LEU A 377 -24.03 3.40 6.60
C LEU A 377 -24.97 4.35 7.34
N LYS A 378 -25.95 3.83 8.09
CA LYS A 378 -26.97 4.64 8.76
C LYS A 378 -26.51 5.22 10.10
N GLN A 379 -25.77 4.44 10.89
CA GLN A 379 -25.37 4.87 12.24
C GLN A 379 -24.01 4.33 12.71
N GLY A 380 -23.53 3.19 12.21
CA GLY A 380 -22.29 2.56 12.70
C GLY A 380 -21.04 3.42 12.53
N ALA A 381 -20.83 4.01 11.35
CA ALA A 381 -19.70 4.93 11.10
C ALA A 381 -19.75 6.16 12.03
N SER A 382 -20.93 6.78 12.15
CA SER A 382 -21.15 7.95 13.00
C SER A 382 -20.90 7.66 14.49
N LEU A 383 -21.28 6.45 14.96
CA LEU A 383 -21.00 5.99 16.32
C LEU A 383 -19.50 5.85 16.56
N LEU A 384 -18.76 5.19 15.66
CA LEU A 384 -17.32 5.05 15.78
C LEU A 384 -16.61 6.41 15.80
N LEU A 385 -17.00 7.34 14.91
CA LEU A 385 -16.48 8.72 14.90
C LEU A 385 -16.75 9.48 16.19
N THR A 386 -17.89 9.21 16.83
CA THR A 386 -18.25 9.81 18.12
C THR A 386 -17.43 9.20 19.27
N LEU A 387 -17.15 7.90 19.23
CA LEU A 387 -16.36 7.17 20.22
C LEU A 387 -14.87 7.51 20.14
N MET A 388 -14.34 7.81 18.96
CA MET A 388 -12.97 8.34 18.77
C MET A 388 -12.70 9.63 19.55
N GLN A 389 -13.75 10.39 19.86
CA GLN A 389 -13.67 11.63 20.63
C GLN A 389 -13.85 11.40 22.15
N SER A 390 -13.84 10.14 22.61
CA SER A 390 -13.92 9.78 24.04
C SER A 390 -12.69 10.26 24.82
N SER A 391 -12.88 10.51 26.12
CA SER A 391 -11.78 10.75 27.06
C SER A 391 -11.04 9.46 27.46
N GLN A 392 -11.64 8.29 27.21
CA GLN A 392 -11.06 6.99 27.51
C GLN A 392 -10.17 6.52 26.36
N GLU A 393 -8.89 6.34 26.65
CA GLU A 393 -7.89 5.98 25.63
C GLU A 393 -8.22 4.66 24.91
N ASP A 394 -8.61 3.63 25.67
CA ASP A 394 -8.98 2.32 25.10
C ASP A 394 -10.19 2.41 24.16
N VAL A 395 -11.10 3.37 24.41
CA VAL A 395 -12.27 3.60 23.57
C VAL A 395 -11.87 4.29 22.27
N GLN A 396 -11.00 5.31 22.36
CA GLN A 396 -10.51 6.01 21.16
C GLN A 396 -9.76 5.06 20.23
N GLU A 397 -8.90 4.21 20.80
CA GLU A 397 -8.09 3.25 20.05
C GLU A 397 -8.97 2.20 19.38
N ARG A 398 -9.87 1.52 20.13
CA ARG A 398 -10.80 0.55 19.53
C ARG A 398 -11.72 1.17 18.48
N ALA A 399 -12.15 2.42 18.67
CA ALA A 399 -12.98 3.10 17.69
C ALA A 399 -12.20 3.41 16.39
N ALA A 400 -10.93 3.84 16.50
CA ALA A 400 -10.05 4.04 15.35
C ALA A 400 -9.75 2.72 14.63
N THR A 401 -9.43 1.65 15.37
CA THR A 401 -9.25 0.29 14.82
C THR A 401 -10.54 -0.21 14.16
N GLY A 402 -11.70 0.03 14.78
CA GLY A 402 -13.01 -0.32 14.23
C GLY A 402 -13.27 0.37 12.89
N LEU A 403 -12.91 1.66 12.77
CA LEU A 403 -13.01 2.38 11.49
C LEU A 403 -12.02 1.87 10.44
N ALA A 404 -10.80 1.56 10.83
CA ALA A 404 -9.80 1.00 9.92
C ALA A 404 -10.24 -0.38 9.39
N THR A 405 -10.92 -1.17 10.23
CA THR A 405 -11.28 -2.56 9.94
C THR A 405 -12.57 -2.65 9.13
N PHE A 406 -13.64 -1.93 9.52
CA PHE A 406 -14.95 -2.13 8.89
C PHE A 406 -15.01 -1.67 7.42
N VAL A 407 -14.10 -0.79 6.98
CA VAL A 407 -14.06 -0.37 5.57
C VAL A 407 -13.43 -1.43 4.67
N VAL A 408 -12.64 -2.36 5.22
CA VAL A 408 -11.99 -3.43 4.46
C VAL A 408 -12.96 -4.60 4.32
N ILE A 409 -13.20 -5.03 3.07
CA ILE A 409 -14.05 -6.19 2.76
C ILE A 409 -13.20 -7.47 2.69
N ASP A 410 -12.01 -7.35 2.10
CA ASP A 410 -11.10 -8.46 1.85
C ASP A 410 -9.66 -8.03 2.16
N ASP A 411 -9.07 -8.66 3.18
CA ASP A 411 -7.70 -8.43 3.62
C ASP A 411 -6.67 -8.91 2.58
N GLU A 412 -6.99 -9.93 1.76
CA GLU A 412 -6.06 -10.47 0.76
C GLU A 412 -5.94 -9.54 -0.46
N ASN A 413 -7.07 -8.99 -0.90
CA ASN A 413 -7.13 -8.09 -2.06
C ASN A 413 -7.06 -6.59 -1.68
N ALA A 414 -6.90 -6.28 -0.38
CA ALA A 414 -6.96 -4.93 0.17
C ALA A 414 -8.17 -4.11 -0.33
N SER A 415 -9.30 -4.78 -0.59
CA SER A 415 -10.47 -4.14 -1.19
C SER A 415 -11.31 -3.46 -0.10
N ILE A 416 -11.84 -2.28 -0.42
CA ILE A 416 -12.66 -1.51 0.52
C ILE A 416 -14.09 -1.30 0.02
N ASP A 417 -15.02 -1.16 0.95
CA ASP A 417 -16.38 -0.74 0.67
C ASP A 417 -16.44 0.78 0.47
N CYS A 418 -16.65 1.21 -0.77
CA CYS A 418 -16.76 2.63 -1.10
C CYS A 418 -17.86 3.36 -0.32
N GLY A 419 -19.00 2.70 -0.07
CA GLY A 419 -20.11 3.29 0.68
C GLY A 419 -19.73 3.53 2.14
N ARG A 420 -19.08 2.55 2.78
CA ARG A 420 -18.58 2.67 4.16
C ARG A 420 -17.52 3.76 4.26
N ALA A 421 -16.58 3.82 3.31
CA ALA A 421 -15.54 4.85 3.25
C ALA A 421 -16.13 6.27 3.09
N GLU A 422 -17.09 6.44 2.19
CA GLU A 422 -17.78 7.73 1.99
C GLU A 422 -18.64 8.12 3.20
N ALA A 423 -19.21 7.16 3.93
CA ALA A 423 -19.93 7.44 5.17
C ALA A 423 -19.01 8.05 6.24
N VAL A 424 -17.77 7.58 6.37
CA VAL A 424 -16.77 8.18 7.27
C VAL A 424 -16.45 9.61 6.85
N MET A 425 -16.29 9.85 5.55
CA MET A 425 -15.96 11.16 5.00
C MET A 425 -17.08 12.20 5.27
N ARG A 426 -18.35 11.84 5.02
CA ARG A 426 -19.50 12.77 5.16
C ARG A 426 -19.67 13.34 6.57
N ASP A 427 -19.30 12.58 7.60
CA ASP A 427 -19.47 12.98 9.00
C ASP A 427 -18.24 13.73 9.57
N GLY A 428 -17.35 14.22 8.70
CA GLY A 428 -16.13 14.94 9.11
C GLY A 428 -15.07 14.01 9.71
N GLY A 429 -15.13 12.72 9.38
CA GLY A 429 -14.24 11.70 9.93
C GLY A 429 -12.79 11.88 9.54
N ILE A 430 -12.51 12.41 8.34
CA ILE A 430 -11.14 12.68 7.86
C ILE A 430 -10.43 13.64 8.80
N ARG A 431 -11.04 14.80 9.11
CA ARG A 431 -10.47 15.77 10.05
C ARG A 431 -10.19 15.19 11.43
N LEU A 432 -11.10 14.37 11.93
CA LEU A 432 -10.94 13.70 13.22
C LEU A 432 -9.75 12.74 13.20
N LEU A 433 -9.65 11.89 12.18
CA LEU A 433 -8.53 10.98 11.99
C LEU A 433 -7.20 11.71 11.86
N LEU A 434 -7.14 12.77 11.05
CA LEU A 434 -5.93 13.59 10.89
C LEU A 434 -5.50 14.26 12.20
N ASN A 435 -6.44 14.68 13.04
CA ASN A 435 -6.13 15.22 14.37
C ASN A 435 -5.60 14.13 15.32
N LEU A 436 -6.14 12.92 15.28
CA LEU A 436 -5.64 11.80 16.07
C LEU A 436 -4.28 11.30 15.59
N ALA A 437 -4.01 11.37 14.28
CA ALA A 437 -2.72 11.05 13.70
C ALA A 437 -1.60 12.02 14.19
N LYS A 438 -1.95 13.24 14.59
CA LYS A 438 -1.03 14.20 15.25
C LYS A 438 -0.84 13.94 16.74
N SER A 439 -1.53 12.96 17.32
CA SER A 439 -1.39 12.61 18.73
C SER A 439 0.03 12.13 19.03
N TRP A 440 0.54 12.49 20.21
CA TRP A 440 1.80 11.95 20.74
C TRP A 440 1.67 10.50 21.24
N ARG A 441 0.44 9.98 21.31
CA ARG A 441 0.18 8.58 21.70
C ARG A 441 0.33 7.68 20.49
N GLU A 442 1.42 6.93 20.45
CA GLU A 442 1.81 6.10 19.29
C GLU A 442 0.74 5.06 18.90
N GLY A 443 0.06 4.44 19.87
CA GLY A 443 -1.03 3.48 19.57
C GLY A 443 -2.15 4.16 18.78
N LEU A 444 -2.63 5.30 19.26
CA LEU A 444 -3.70 6.06 18.59
C LEU A 444 -3.24 6.64 17.26
N GLN A 445 -2.00 7.11 17.19
CA GLN A 445 -1.39 7.63 15.98
C GLN A 445 -1.30 6.55 14.89
N SER A 446 -0.92 5.32 15.26
CA SER A 446 -0.85 4.18 14.33
C SER A 446 -2.22 3.79 13.82
N GLU A 447 -3.21 3.63 14.70
CA GLU A 447 -4.57 3.24 14.30
C GLU A 447 -5.26 4.32 13.44
N ALA A 448 -5.01 5.60 13.75
CA ALA A 448 -5.51 6.70 12.94
C ALA A 448 -4.85 6.72 11.55
N ALA A 449 -3.52 6.55 11.47
CA ALA A 449 -2.80 6.45 10.20
C ALA A 449 -3.28 5.27 9.35
N LYS A 450 -3.51 4.11 9.98
CA LYS A 450 -4.07 2.91 9.32
C LYS A 450 -5.45 3.17 8.73
N ALA A 451 -6.35 3.77 9.51
CA ALA A 451 -7.68 4.15 9.03
C ALA A 451 -7.59 5.11 7.84
N ILE A 452 -6.72 6.12 7.89
CA ILE A 452 -6.49 7.06 6.77
C ILE A 452 -5.96 6.30 5.54
N ALA A 453 -5.01 5.40 5.72
CA ALA A 453 -4.43 4.63 4.64
C ALA A 453 -5.49 3.78 3.93
N ASN A 454 -6.26 2.98 4.68
CA ASN A 454 -7.33 2.13 4.12
C ASN A 454 -8.40 2.96 3.41
N LEU A 455 -8.82 4.08 4.00
CA LEU A 455 -9.81 4.98 3.40
C LEU A 455 -9.31 5.61 2.09
N SER A 456 -8.00 5.88 1.99
CA SER A 456 -7.38 6.52 0.81
C SER A 456 -7.28 5.60 -0.42
N VAL A 457 -7.70 4.34 -0.32
CA VAL A 457 -7.90 3.49 -1.51
C VAL A 457 -9.05 4.03 -2.38
N ASN A 458 -10.04 4.72 -1.79
CA ASN A 458 -11.12 5.37 -2.52
C ASN A 458 -10.67 6.77 -2.99
N ALA A 459 -10.82 7.06 -4.28
CA ALA A 459 -10.36 8.32 -4.88
C ALA A 459 -11.01 9.59 -4.29
N ASN A 460 -12.31 9.54 -3.95
CA ASN A 460 -13.01 10.68 -3.34
C ASN A 460 -12.44 10.97 -1.94
N VAL A 461 -12.18 9.91 -1.18
CA VAL A 461 -11.61 10.05 0.17
C VAL A 461 -10.14 10.45 0.11
N ALA A 462 -9.36 9.89 -0.81
CA ALA A 462 -7.97 10.30 -1.06
C ALA A 462 -7.87 11.80 -1.34
N LYS A 463 -8.75 12.32 -2.20
CA LYS A 463 -8.85 13.76 -2.49
C LYS A 463 -9.18 14.56 -1.23
N ALA A 464 -10.17 14.15 -0.43
CA ALA A 464 -10.51 14.82 0.82
C ALA A 464 -9.34 14.81 1.84
N VAL A 465 -8.63 13.69 1.96
CA VAL A 465 -7.42 13.57 2.78
C VAL A 465 -6.35 14.55 2.32
N ALA A 466 -6.12 14.68 1.00
CA ALA A 466 -5.16 15.63 0.45
C ALA A 466 -5.57 17.09 0.74
N GLU A 467 -6.83 17.46 0.48
CA GLU A 467 -7.37 18.81 0.71
C GLU A 467 -7.32 19.23 2.19
N GLU A 468 -7.51 18.30 3.12
CA GLU A 468 -7.39 18.55 4.57
C GLU A 468 -5.93 18.55 5.08
N GLY A 469 -4.93 18.46 4.19
CA GLY A 469 -3.51 18.50 4.56
C GLY A 469 -2.95 17.17 5.07
N GLY A 470 -3.62 16.06 4.79
CA GLY A 470 -3.22 14.72 5.18
C GLY A 470 -1.87 14.27 4.63
N ILE A 471 -1.50 14.72 3.42
CA ILE A 471 -0.20 14.41 2.80
C ILE A 471 0.97 14.87 3.69
N ASN A 472 0.92 16.09 4.21
CA ASN A 472 1.97 16.62 5.10
C ASN A 472 2.06 15.83 6.42
N ILE A 473 0.91 15.40 6.94
CA ILE A 473 0.85 14.62 8.18
C ILE A 473 1.47 13.24 7.93
N LEU A 474 1.06 12.53 6.89
CA LEU A 474 1.59 11.20 6.54
C LEU A 474 3.09 11.26 6.19
N ALA A 475 3.54 12.25 5.43
CA ALA A 475 4.97 12.46 5.18
C ALA A 475 5.78 12.71 6.46
N GLY A 476 5.20 13.42 7.44
CA GLY A 476 5.78 13.58 8.77
C GLY A 476 5.84 12.26 9.55
N LEU A 477 4.73 11.51 9.56
CA LEU A 477 4.60 10.24 10.29
C LEU A 477 5.48 9.13 9.70
N ALA A 478 5.72 9.12 8.39
CA ALA A 478 6.66 8.23 7.73
C ALA A 478 8.08 8.36 8.32
N ARG A 479 8.44 9.52 8.89
CA ARG A 479 9.74 9.72 9.55
C ARG A 479 9.79 9.17 10.98
N SER A 480 8.69 8.64 11.50
CA SER A 480 8.58 8.13 12.88
C SER A 480 9.65 7.08 13.21
N MET A 481 10.00 7.02 14.49
CA MET A 481 10.84 5.95 15.05
C MET A 481 10.01 4.73 15.48
N ASN A 482 8.68 4.88 15.56
CA ASN A 482 7.77 3.77 15.72
C ASN A 482 7.52 3.13 14.35
N ARG A 483 7.88 1.85 14.23
CA ARG A 483 7.74 1.09 12.99
C ARG A 483 6.29 1.03 12.50
N LEU A 484 5.32 0.76 13.38
CA LEU A 484 3.91 0.63 12.99
C LEU A 484 3.37 1.96 12.46
N VAL A 485 3.66 3.07 13.13
CA VAL A 485 3.28 4.41 12.66
C VAL A 485 3.87 4.70 11.28
N ALA A 486 5.16 4.41 11.10
CA ALA A 486 5.83 4.65 9.83
C ALA A 486 5.29 3.75 8.70
N GLU A 487 4.97 2.48 9.02
CA GLU A 487 4.36 1.52 8.10
C GLU A 487 3.03 2.01 7.56
N GLU A 488 2.11 2.39 8.46
CA GLU A 488 0.78 2.84 8.10
C GLU A 488 0.83 4.20 7.36
N ALA A 489 1.76 5.07 7.74
CA ALA A 489 1.99 6.33 7.03
C ALA A 489 2.51 6.12 5.61
N ALA A 490 3.45 5.19 5.41
CA ALA A 490 3.93 4.82 4.08
C ALA A 490 2.80 4.19 3.24
N GLY A 491 1.92 3.39 3.85
CA GLY A 491 0.73 2.84 3.19
C GLY A 491 -0.24 3.92 2.73
N GLY A 492 -0.49 4.93 3.57
CA GLY A 492 -1.30 6.08 3.18
C GLY A 492 -0.69 6.87 2.02
N LEU A 493 0.63 7.10 2.03
CA LEU A 493 1.33 7.75 0.92
C LEU A 493 1.29 6.90 -0.37
N TRP A 494 1.38 5.57 -0.26
CA TRP A 494 1.23 4.68 -1.41
C TRP A 494 -0.15 4.84 -2.04
N ASN A 495 -1.22 4.75 -1.25
CA ASN A 495 -2.58 4.89 -1.77
C ASN A 495 -2.84 6.27 -2.38
N LEU A 496 -2.36 7.34 -1.74
CA LEU A 496 -2.47 8.70 -2.28
C LEU A 496 -1.69 8.88 -3.59
N SER A 497 -0.51 8.27 -3.72
CA SER A 497 0.36 8.38 -4.90
C SER A 497 -0.20 7.72 -6.17
N VAL A 498 -1.28 6.95 -6.06
CA VAL A 498 -2.02 6.42 -7.21
C VAL A 498 -2.67 7.56 -8.02
N GLY A 499 -3.14 8.62 -7.35
CA GLY A 499 -3.70 9.80 -8.03
C GLY A 499 -2.62 10.74 -8.55
N GLU A 500 -2.64 11.02 -9.85
CA GLU A 500 -1.66 11.90 -10.52
C GLU A 500 -1.61 13.30 -9.88
N GLU A 501 -2.75 13.83 -9.45
CA GLU A 501 -2.87 15.14 -8.83
C GLU A 501 -2.18 15.24 -7.45
N HIS A 502 -1.91 14.11 -6.79
CA HIS A 502 -1.31 14.08 -5.45
C HIS A 502 0.21 13.91 -5.47
N LYS A 503 0.80 13.38 -6.55
CA LYS A 503 2.24 13.06 -6.62
C LYS A 503 3.12 14.27 -6.33
N GLY A 504 2.81 15.41 -6.96
CA GLY A 504 3.53 16.67 -6.73
C GLY A 504 3.45 17.16 -5.28
N ALA A 505 2.27 17.05 -4.65
CA ALA A 505 2.10 17.44 -3.25
C ALA A 505 2.84 16.49 -2.27
N ILE A 506 2.92 15.20 -2.60
CA ILE A 506 3.71 14.22 -1.81
C ILE A 506 5.20 14.57 -1.87
N ALA A 507 5.72 14.88 -3.06
CA ALA A 507 7.07 15.38 -3.27
C ALA A 507 7.34 16.67 -2.46
N GLU A 508 6.48 17.69 -2.60
CA GLU A 508 6.62 18.98 -1.90
C GLU A 508 6.57 18.86 -0.36
N ALA A 509 5.82 17.88 0.18
CA ALA A 509 5.79 17.57 1.61
C ALA A 509 7.07 16.84 2.11
N GLY A 510 8.02 16.56 1.22
CA GLY A 510 9.22 15.76 1.47
C GLY A 510 8.91 14.28 1.70
N GLY A 511 7.81 13.79 1.14
CA GLY A 511 7.38 12.39 1.23
C GLY A 511 8.37 11.44 0.56
N VAL A 512 8.92 11.81 -0.61
CA VAL A 512 9.94 11.03 -1.33
C VAL A 512 11.14 10.73 -0.43
N LYS A 513 11.73 11.78 0.17
CA LYS A 513 12.86 11.62 1.09
C LYS A 513 12.50 10.76 2.31
N ALA A 514 11.31 10.94 2.88
CA ALA A 514 10.86 10.14 4.02
C ALA A 514 10.75 8.64 3.68
N LEU A 515 10.25 8.30 2.49
CA LEU A 515 10.13 6.93 2.01
C LEU A 515 11.49 6.29 1.73
N VAL A 516 12.43 7.05 1.15
CA VAL A 516 13.81 6.58 0.94
C VAL A 516 14.53 6.35 2.27
N ASP A 517 14.44 7.30 3.21
CA ASP A 517 15.03 7.17 4.55
C ASP A 517 14.44 5.95 5.30
N LEU A 518 13.16 5.64 5.08
CA LEU A 518 12.50 4.46 5.67
C LEU A 518 13.11 3.15 5.19
N ILE A 519 13.40 3.02 3.90
CA ILE A 519 14.02 1.83 3.32
C ILE A 519 15.38 1.56 3.98
N PHE A 520 16.20 2.60 4.14
CA PHE A 520 17.50 2.46 4.81
C PHE A 520 17.34 2.11 6.30
N LYS A 521 16.39 2.74 6.99
CA LYS A 521 16.16 2.56 8.43
C LYS A 521 15.73 1.12 8.78
N TRP A 522 14.93 0.47 7.94
CA TRP A 522 14.33 -0.84 8.22
C TRP A 522 14.75 -1.95 7.25
N SER A 523 15.95 -1.84 6.69
CA SER A 523 16.53 -2.75 5.69
C SER A 523 16.58 -4.24 6.11
N SER A 524 16.41 -4.57 7.39
CA SER A 524 16.34 -5.95 7.90
C SER A 524 15.03 -6.21 8.68
N GLY A 525 14.21 -7.15 8.20
CA GLY A 525 13.04 -7.67 8.92
C GLY A 525 11.76 -6.82 8.83
N GLY A 526 11.62 -6.01 7.77
CA GLY A 526 10.60 -4.97 7.60
C GLY A 526 9.67 -5.10 6.38
N ASP A 527 9.33 -6.30 5.92
CA ASP A 527 8.54 -6.55 4.69
C ASP A 527 7.41 -5.55 4.43
N GLY A 528 6.46 -5.41 5.34
CA GLY A 528 5.31 -4.51 5.17
C GLY A 528 5.67 -3.02 5.06
N VAL A 529 6.74 -2.56 5.72
CA VAL A 529 7.21 -1.16 5.62
C VAL A 529 7.93 -0.94 4.29
N LEU A 530 8.80 -1.89 3.93
CA LEU A 530 9.63 -1.80 2.73
C LEU A 530 8.78 -1.88 1.46
N GLU A 531 7.77 -2.75 1.45
CA GLU A 531 6.84 -2.89 0.33
C GLU A 531 6.03 -1.61 0.13
N ARG A 532 5.43 -1.07 1.21
CA ARG A 532 4.68 0.18 1.13
C ARG A 532 5.54 1.36 0.69
N ALA A 533 6.77 1.44 1.18
CA ALA A 533 7.70 2.49 0.78
C ALA A 533 8.11 2.36 -0.70
N ALA A 534 8.46 1.16 -1.15
CA ALA A 534 8.82 0.90 -2.54
C ALA A 534 7.63 1.11 -3.49
N GLY A 535 6.42 0.68 -3.10
CA GLY A 535 5.20 0.85 -3.88
C GLY A 535 4.82 2.31 -4.08
N ALA A 536 4.93 3.13 -3.04
CA ALA A 536 4.77 4.58 -3.13
C ALA A 536 5.83 5.22 -4.05
N LEU A 537 7.10 4.85 -3.89
CA LEU A 537 8.18 5.35 -4.75
C LEU A 537 7.99 4.95 -6.22
N ALA A 538 7.50 3.74 -6.48
CA ALA A 538 7.22 3.28 -7.84
C ALA A 538 6.11 4.11 -8.51
N ASN A 539 5.04 4.45 -7.78
CA ASN A 539 3.99 5.32 -8.29
C ASN A 539 4.49 6.75 -8.54
N LEU A 540 5.30 7.30 -7.62
CA LEU A 540 5.92 8.61 -7.78
C LEU A 540 6.91 8.63 -8.96
N ALA A 541 7.66 7.55 -9.17
CA ALA A 541 8.61 7.45 -10.28
C ALA A 541 7.94 7.41 -11.67
N ALA A 542 6.63 7.15 -11.75
CA ALA A 542 5.89 7.20 -13.01
C ALA A 542 5.66 8.64 -13.52
N ASP A 543 5.79 9.66 -12.66
CA ASP A 543 5.76 11.08 -13.05
C ASP A 543 7.18 11.62 -13.30
N ASP A 544 7.39 12.35 -14.40
CA ASP A 544 8.70 12.86 -14.82
C ASP A 544 9.38 13.71 -13.74
N LYS A 545 8.64 14.64 -13.12
CA LYS A 545 9.19 15.56 -12.10
C LYS A 545 9.52 14.80 -10.81
N CYS A 546 8.60 13.98 -10.33
CA CYS A 546 8.79 13.19 -9.11
C CYS A 546 9.89 12.13 -9.29
N SER A 547 10.04 11.53 -10.47
CA SER A 547 11.11 10.57 -10.76
C SER A 547 12.50 11.17 -10.54
N THR A 548 12.69 12.44 -10.91
CA THR A 548 13.95 13.17 -10.70
C THR A 548 14.22 13.35 -9.20
N GLU A 549 13.19 13.69 -8.42
CA GLU A 549 13.32 13.81 -6.96
C GLU A 549 13.63 12.47 -6.29
N VAL A 550 12.99 11.38 -6.73
CA VAL A 550 13.28 10.02 -6.25
C VAL A 550 14.75 9.69 -6.46
N ALA A 551 15.31 9.98 -7.64
CA ALA A 551 16.73 9.76 -7.91
C ALA A 551 17.63 10.63 -7.03
N VAL A 552 17.36 11.95 -6.93
CA VAL A 552 18.13 12.91 -6.12
C VAL A 552 18.10 12.57 -4.62
N ALA A 553 16.99 12.02 -4.13
CA ALA A 553 16.86 11.59 -2.74
C ALA A 553 17.65 10.32 -2.40
N GLY A 554 18.29 9.67 -3.38
CA GLY A 554 18.99 8.39 -3.21
C GLY A 554 18.09 7.16 -3.40
N GLY A 555 16.92 7.33 -4.03
CA GLY A 555 15.96 6.26 -4.25
C GLY A 555 16.49 5.13 -5.14
N VAL A 556 17.31 5.43 -6.15
CA VAL A 556 17.94 4.40 -7.01
C VAL A 556 18.73 3.40 -6.17
N HIS A 557 19.64 3.88 -5.31
CA HIS A 557 20.43 3.02 -4.43
C HIS A 557 19.56 2.22 -3.45
N ALA A 558 18.55 2.87 -2.85
CA ALA A 558 17.63 2.21 -1.93
C ALA A 558 16.85 1.06 -2.61
N LEU A 559 16.33 1.28 -3.81
CA LEU A 559 15.56 0.30 -4.57
C LEU A 559 16.43 -0.85 -5.08
N VAL A 560 17.67 -0.57 -5.51
CA VAL A 560 18.65 -1.62 -5.88
C VAL A 560 19.01 -2.49 -4.67
N MET A 561 19.21 -1.88 -3.50
CA MET A 561 19.41 -2.65 -2.25
C MET A 561 18.24 -3.59 -1.95
N LEU A 562 17.01 -3.14 -2.16
CA LEU A 562 15.81 -3.97 -1.96
C LEU A 562 15.72 -5.11 -2.98
N ALA A 563 15.88 -4.80 -4.26
CA ALA A 563 15.86 -5.78 -5.34
C ALA A 563 16.89 -6.90 -5.11
N ARG A 564 18.08 -6.54 -4.61
CA ARG A 564 19.20 -7.46 -4.39
C ARG A 564 19.10 -8.28 -3.11
N ASN A 565 18.72 -7.66 -2.00
CA ASN A 565 18.89 -8.27 -0.67
C ASN A 565 17.58 -8.78 -0.05
N CYS A 566 16.43 -8.31 -0.54
CA CYS A 566 15.14 -8.73 -0.01
C CYS A 566 14.74 -10.11 -0.57
N LYS A 567 13.94 -10.85 0.20
CA LYS A 567 13.38 -12.16 -0.20
C LYS A 567 11.85 -12.16 -0.32
N PHE A 568 11.22 -11.04 0.02
CA PHE A 568 9.77 -10.90 -0.01
C PHE A 568 9.35 -10.47 -1.41
N GLU A 569 8.46 -11.25 -2.03
CA GLU A 569 8.06 -11.05 -3.43
C GLU A 569 7.49 -9.65 -3.67
N GLY A 570 6.59 -9.17 -2.81
CA GLY A 570 5.98 -7.85 -2.94
C GLY A 570 7.01 -6.73 -2.92
N VAL A 571 7.99 -6.80 -2.02
CA VAL A 571 9.09 -5.81 -1.96
C VAL A 571 9.95 -5.85 -3.22
N GLN A 572 10.28 -7.04 -3.73
CA GLN A 572 11.09 -7.18 -4.95
C GLN A 572 10.33 -6.68 -6.18
N GLU A 573 9.04 -6.98 -6.29
CA GLU A 573 8.17 -6.52 -7.36
C GLU A 573 8.07 -4.99 -7.36
N GLN A 574 7.74 -4.38 -6.22
CA GLN A 574 7.64 -2.92 -6.13
C GLN A 574 8.98 -2.22 -6.37
N ALA A 575 10.10 -2.83 -5.93
CA ALA A 575 11.43 -2.29 -6.20
C ALA A 575 11.78 -2.34 -7.70
N ALA A 576 11.54 -3.47 -8.36
CA ALA A 576 11.76 -3.61 -9.80
C ALA A 576 10.86 -2.68 -10.60
N ARG A 577 9.58 -2.53 -10.22
CA ARG A 577 8.63 -1.59 -10.83
C ARG A 577 9.08 -0.15 -10.71
N ALA A 578 9.59 0.25 -9.55
CA ALA A 578 10.14 1.59 -9.36
C ALA A 578 11.37 1.84 -10.25
N LEU A 579 12.28 0.87 -10.36
CA LEU A 579 13.44 0.96 -11.24
C LEU A 579 13.03 1.02 -12.72
N ALA A 580 12.01 0.26 -13.13
CA ALA A 580 11.45 0.33 -14.47
C ALA A 580 10.88 1.72 -14.79
N ASN A 581 10.11 2.29 -13.87
CA ASN A 581 9.53 3.64 -14.03
C ASN A 581 10.61 4.72 -14.06
N LEU A 582 11.64 4.63 -13.21
CA LEU A 582 12.78 5.54 -13.23
C LEU A 582 13.51 5.49 -14.59
N ALA A 583 13.61 4.33 -15.22
CA ALA A 583 14.26 4.15 -16.52
C ALA A 583 13.39 4.54 -17.72
N ALA A 584 12.09 4.77 -17.56
CA ALA A 584 11.13 4.96 -18.65
C ALA A 584 11.17 6.35 -19.31
N HIS A 585 11.78 7.34 -18.65
CA HIS A 585 11.68 8.77 -19.01
C HIS A 585 12.63 9.26 -20.13
N GLY A 586 13.25 8.34 -20.89
CA GLY A 586 14.07 8.68 -22.07
C GLY A 586 15.11 9.77 -21.81
N ASP A 587 15.18 10.76 -22.72
CA ASP A 587 16.09 11.92 -22.63
C ASP A 587 15.59 13.03 -21.69
N SER A 588 14.40 12.89 -21.08
CA SER A 588 13.84 13.92 -20.18
C SER A 588 14.66 14.08 -18.89
N ASN A 589 15.36 13.02 -18.46
CA ASN A 589 16.26 13.05 -17.32
C ASN A 589 17.39 12.00 -17.46
N SER A 590 18.31 11.96 -16.50
CA SER A 590 19.45 11.04 -16.50
C SER A 590 19.20 9.76 -15.68
N ASN A 591 17.95 9.48 -15.29
CA ASN A 591 17.64 8.38 -14.38
C ASN A 591 17.91 7.01 -15.00
N ASN A 592 17.68 6.83 -16.31
CA ASN A 592 18.01 5.60 -17.02
C ASN A 592 19.51 5.25 -16.88
N ALA A 593 20.38 6.24 -17.11
CA ALA A 593 21.81 6.10 -16.92
C ALA A 593 22.18 5.87 -15.44
N ALA A 594 21.53 6.59 -14.51
CA ALA A 594 21.77 6.45 -13.08
C ALA A 594 21.45 5.03 -12.57
N VAL A 595 20.32 4.46 -12.99
CA VAL A 595 19.93 3.08 -12.64
C VAL A 595 20.90 2.08 -13.23
N GLY A 596 21.25 2.20 -14.52
CA GLY A 596 22.16 1.26 -15.18
C GLY A 596 23.61 1.30 -14.66
N GLN A 597 24.03 2.43 -14.08
CA GLN A 597 25.36 2.61 -13.49
C GLN A 597 25.42 2.29 -11.99
N GLU A 598 24.27 2.11 -11.34
CA GLU A 598 24.22 1.76 -9.92
C GLU A 598 24.77 0.34 -9.70
N ALA A 599 25.67 0.21 -8.73
CA ALA A 599 26.44 -1.01 -8.52
C ALA A 599 25.53 -2.21 -8.17
N GLY A 600 25.56 -3.24 -9.03
CA GLY A 600 24.76 -4.46 -8.85
C GLY A 600 23.29 -4.32 -9.22
N ALA A 601 22.86 -3.19 -9.82
CA ALA A 601 21.49 -3.01 -10.28
C ALA A 601 21.14 -4.00 -11.40
N LEU A 602 21.99 -4.06 -12.43
CA LEU A 602 21.78 -4.95 -13.58
C LEU A 602 21.85 -6.43 -13.17
N ASP A 603 22.83 -6.82 -12.35
CA ASP A 603 22.93 -8.19 -11.82
C ASP A 603 21.67 -8.60 -11.05
N ALA A 604 21.15 -7.70 -10.20
CA ALA A 604 19.94 -7.95 -9.44
C ALA A 604 18.72 -8.10 -10.36
N LEU A 605 18.53 -7.19 -11.33
CA LEU A 605 17.40 -7.28 -12.28
C LEU A 605 17.48 -8.55 -13.13
N VAL A 606 18.67 -8.93 -13.62
CA VAL A 606 18.90 -10.18 -14.34
C VAL A 606 18.52 -11.38 -13.46
N GLN A 607 18.95 -11.41 -12.20
CA GLN A 607 18.59 -12.47 -11.27
C GLN A 607 17.07 -12.54 -11.01
N LEU A 608 16.39 -11.39 -10.89
CA LEU A 608 14.95 -11.32 -10.65
C LEU A 608 14.11 -11.86 -11.82
N THR A 609 14.62 -11.86 -13.06
CA THR A 609 13.96 -12.53 -14.20
C THR A 609 13.79 -14.04 -14.01
N GLN A 610 14.52 -14.65 -13.06
CA GLN A 610 14.46 -16.07 -12.70
C GLN A 610 13.65 -16.31 -11.42
N SER A 611 13.00 -15.29 -10.87
CA SER A 611 12.14 -15.41 -9.68
C SER A 611 11.02 -16.44 -9.90
N PRO A 612 10.59 -17.19 -8.87
CA PRO A 612 9.40 -18.05 -8.99
C PRO A 612 8.11 -17.23 -9.17
N HIS A 613 8.11 -15.95 -8.81
CA HIS A 613 6.95 -15.07 -8.81
C HIS A 613 6.81 -14.30 -10.13
N GLU A 614 5.64 -14.36 -10.76
CA GLU A 614 5.40 -13.78 -12.09
C GLU A 614 5.52 -12.26 -12.12
N GLY A 615 4.92 -11.55 -11.16
CA GLY A 615 4.98 -10.09 -11.07
C GLY A 615 6.42 -9.58 -10.97
N VAL A 616 7.24 -10.23 -10.13
CA VAL A 616 8.68 -9.92 -10.02
C VAL A 616 9.41 -10.06 -11.36
N ARG A 617 9.16 -11.15 -12.11
CA ARG A 617 9.78 -11.37 -13.43
C ARG A 617 9.34 -10.32 -14.44
N GLN A 618 8.06 -9.95 -14.42
CA GLN A 618 7.48 -8.96 -15.33
C GLN A 618 8.14 -7.59 -15.14
N GLU A 619 8.21 -7.12 -13.90
CA GLU A 619 8.77 -5.80 -13.60
C GLU A 619 10.29 -5.78 -13.81
N ALA A 620 11.00 -6.87 -13.54
CA ALA A 620 12.43 -7.00 -13.82
C ALA A 620 12.71 -6.94 -15.33
N ALA A 621 11.96 -7.69 -16.15
CA ALA A 621 12.09 -7.64 -17.61
C ALA A 621 11.72 -6.25 -18.16
N GLY A 622 10.69 -5.62 -17.60
CA GLY A 622 10.30 -4.24 -17.94
C GLY A 622 11.39 -3.23 -17.63
N ALA A 623 12.07 -3.36 -16.49
CA ALA A 623 13.21 -2.50 -16.16
C ALA A 623 14.37 -2.70 -17.13
N LEU A 624 14.74 -3.95 -17.46
CA LEU A 624 15.80 -4.25 -18.42
C LEU A 624 15.47 -3.73 -19.83
N TRP A 625 14.21 -3.83 -20.24
CA TRP A 625 13.75 -3.24 -21.50
C TRP A 625 13.96 -1.73 -21.51
N ASN A 626 13.48 -1.01 -20.50
CA ASN A 626 13.67 0.44 -20.45
C ASN A 626 15.16 0.83 -20.40
N LEU A 627 15.98 0.11 -19.63
CA LEU A 627 17.42 0.37 -19.54
C LEU A 627 18.16 0.14 -20.86
N SER A 628 17.68 -0.77 -21.72
CA SER A 628 18.31 -1.09 -23.01
C SER A 628 18.26 0.03 -24.05
N PHE A 629 17.52 1.12 -23.78
CA PHE A 629 17.50 2.31 -24.63
C PHE A 629 18.83 3.12 -24.55
N ASP A 630 19.65 2.95 -23.50
CA ASP A 630 21.04 3.46 -23.45
C ASP A 630 22.02 2.36 -23.92
N ASP A 631 22.90 2.71 -24.86
CA ASP A 631 23.84 1.75 -25.47
C ASP A 631 24.83 1.15 -24.46
N ARG A 632 25.29 1.91 -23.46
CA ARG A 632 26.21 1.40 -22.43
C ARG A 632 25.49 0.43 -21.50
N ASN A 633 24.25 0.76 -21.14
CA ASN A 633 23.41 -0.12 -20.34
C ASN A 633 23.12 -1.42 -21.09
N ARG A 634 22.85 -1.37 -22.39
CA ARG A 634 22.64 -2.56 -23.23
C ARG A 634 23.82 -3.54 -23.19
N GLU A 635 25.04 -3.04 -23.34
CA GLU A 635 26.25 -3.86 -23.28
C GLU A 635 26.51 -4.38 -21.85
N ALA A 636 26.23 -3.56 -20.83
CA ALA A 636 26.36 -3.97 -19.43
C ALA A 636 25.33 -5.05 -19.02
N ILE A 637 24.10 -4.97 -19.54
CA ILE A 637 23.06 -6.02 -19.35
C ILE A 637 23.54 -7.34 -19.96
N ALA A 638 24.09 -7.30 -21.17
CA ALA A 638 24.64 -8.49 -21.81
C ALA A 638 25.83 -9.07 -21.03
N ALA A 639 26.74 -8.21 -20.54
CA ALA A 639 27.88 -8.64 -19.71
C ALA A 639 27.46 -9.28 -18.37
N ALA A 640 26.29 -8.91 -17.84
CA ALA A 640 25.69 -9.50 -16.64
C ALA A 640 24.93 -10.82 -16.90
N GLY A 641 24.95 -11.35 -18.13
CA GLY A 641 24.21 -12.57 -18.51
C GLY A 641 22.73 -12.34 -18.80
N GLY A 642 22.34 -11.09 -19.12
CA GLY A 642 20.96 -10.73 -19.37
C GLY A 642 20.37 -11.36 -20.63
N VAL A 643 21.19 -11.65 -21.66
CA VAL A 643 20.72 -12.30 -22.90
C VAL A 643 20.22 -13.71 -22.60
N GLU A 644 21.03 -14.50 -21.91
CA GLU A 644 20.72 -15.88 -21.53
C GLU A 644 19.47 -15.93 -20.63
N ALA A 645 19.41 -15.03 -19.63
CA ALA A 645 18.30 -14.96 -18.69
C ALA A 645 16.98 -14.57 -19.38
N LEU A 646 16.99 -13.58 -20.29
CA LEU A 646 15.79 -13.15 -21.00
C LEU A 646 15.33 -14.15 -22.07
N VAL A 647 16.25 -14.87 -22.72
CA VAL A 647 15.90 -15.99 -23.60
C VAL A 647 15.23 -17.11 -22.81
N ALA A 648 15.78 -17.48 -21.65
CA ALA A 648 15.17 -18.47 -20.77
C ALA A 648 13.77 -18.02 -20.29
N LEU A 649 13.61 -16.73 -19.95
CA LEU A 649 12.33 -16.16 -19.57
C LEU A 649 11.30 -16.25 -20.72
N ALA A 650 11.68 -15.83 -21.92
CA ALA A 650 10.81 -15.90 -23.10
C ALA A 650 10.39 -17.34 -23.44
N GLN A 651 11.28 -18.31 -23.22
CA GLN A 651 10.98 -19.74 -23.37
C GLN A 651 9.99 -20.25 -22.32
N GLY A 652 10.08 -19.76 -21.08
CA GLY A 652 9.21 -20.17 -19.97
C GLY A 652 7.86 -19.47 -19.91
N CYS A 653 7.68 -18.33 -20.59
CA CYS A 653 6.52 -17.45 -20.41
C CYS A 653 5.42 -17.59 -21.48
N SER A 654 5.47 -18.58 -22.37
CA SER A 654 4.46 -18.72 -23.45
C SER A 654 3.02 -18.91 -22.95
N ASN A 655 2.84 -19.42 -21.72
CA ASN A 655 1.54 -19.57 -21.06
C ASN A 655 1.32 -18.57 -19.91
N ALA A 656 2.24 -17.61 -19.72
CA ALA A 656 2.13 -16.58 -18.69
C ALA A 656 1.21 -15.43 -19.14
N SER A 657 1.00 -14.43 -18.28
CA SER A 657 0.23 -13.23 -18.62
C SER A 657 0.80 -12.51 -19.86
N PRO A 658 -0.06 -11.84 -20.65
CA PRO A 658 0.39 -11.01 -21.76
C PRO A 658 1.41 -9.94 -21.35
N GLY A 659 1.29 -9.39 -20.14
CA GLY A 659 2.24 -8.42 -19.60
C GLY A 659 3.65 -9.00 -19.47
N LEU A 660 3.82 -10.20 -18.89
CA LEU A 660 5.13 -10.83 -18.82
C LEU A 660 5.69 -11.17 -20.22
N GLN A 661 4.84 -11.67 -21.12
CA GLN A 661 5.22 -11.98 -22.50
C GLN A 661 5.75 -10.74 -23.24
N GLU A 662 5.02 -9.63 -23.14
CA GLU A 662 5.38 -8.35 -23.72
C GLU A 662 6.72 -7.84 -23.15
N ARG A 663 6.90 -7.82 -21.83
CA ARG A 663 8.14 -7.34 -21.21
C ARG A 663 9.34 -8.21 -21.56
N ALA A 664 9.18 -9.53 -21.65
CA ALA A 664 10.25 -10.44 -22.06
C ALA A 664 10.66 -10.23 -23.52
N ALA A 665 9.69 -10.18 -24.44
CA ALA A 665 9.95 -9.90 -25.86
C ALA A 665 10.52 -8.49 -26.08
N GLY A 666 9.99 -7.50 -25.37
CA GLY A 666 10.43 -6.11 -25.41
C GLY A 666 11.87 -5.94 -24.93
N ALA A 667 12.26 -6.61 -23.84
CA ALA A 667 13.65 -6.59 -23.38
C ALA A 667 14.61 -7.21 -24.41
N LEU A 668 14.24 -8.35 -25.03
CA LEU A 668 15.02 -8.94 -26.13
C LEU A 668 15.07 -8.02 -27.36
N TRP A 669 13.96 -7.35 -27.68
CA TRP A 669 13.91 -6.37 -28.76
C TRP A 669 14.89 -5.21 -28.50
N GLY A 670 14.86 -4.62 -27.31
CA GLY A 670 15.75 -3.53 -26.93
C GLY A 670 17.24 -3.94 -26.92
N LEU A 671 17.56 -5.16 -26.49
CA LEU A 671 18.92 -5.70 -26.58
C LEU A 671 19.36 -5.99 -28.03
N SER A 672 18.46 -6.44 -28.90
CA SER A 672 18.77 -6.83 -30.28
C SER A 672 19.17 -5.66 -31.20
N VAL A 673 19.03 -4.41 -30.75
CA VAL A 673 19.52 -3.23 -31.48
C VAL A 673 21.05 -3.24 -31.60
N SER A 674 21.77 -3.82 -30.63
CA SER A 674 23.22 -4.08 -30.75
C SER A 674 23.45 -5.32 -31.62
N GLU A 675 24.36 -5.21 -32.60
CA GLU A 675 24.71 -6.33 -33.47
C GLU A 675 25.26 -7.52 -32.68
N ALA A 676 26.12 -7.28 -31.69
CA ALA A 676 26.70 -8.32 -30.85
C ALA A 676 25.61 -9.09 -30.10
N ASN A 677 24.67 -8.36 -29.50
CA ASN A 677 23.55 -8.94 -28.76
C ASN A 677 22.55 -9.64 -29.68
N SER A 678 22.25 -9.10 -30.86
CA SER A 678 21.42 -9.76 -31.88
C SER A 678 21.97 -11.15 -32.22
N ILE A 679 23.29 -11.24 -32.46
CA ILE A 679 23.96 -12.53 -32.71
C ILE A 679 23.88 -13.45 -31.48
N ALA A 680 24.10 -12.91 -30.28
CA ALA A 680 24.03 -13.68 -29.03
C ALA A 680 22.62 -14.25 -28.77
N ILE A 681 21.56 -13.43 -28.88
CA ILE A 681 20.16 -13.86 -28.74
C ILE A 681 19.85 -15.02 -29.69
N GLY A 682 20.30 -14.91 -30.94
CA GLY A 682 20.21 -16.00 -31.89
C GLY A 682 20.91 -17.26 -31.37
N ARG A 683 22.20 -17.17 -31.03
CA ARG A 683 23.04 -18.29 -30.56
C ARG A 683 22.43 -19.02 -29.37
N GLU A 684 21.91 -18.28 -28.39
CA GLU A 684 21.25 -18.81 -27.18
C GLU A 684 19.85 -19.41 -27.45
N GLY A 685 19.36 -19.38 -28.69
CA GLY A 685 18.10 -20.00 -29.08
C GLY A 685 16.87 -19.12 -28.91
N GLY A 686 17.03 -17.80 -28.77
CA GLY A 686 15.93 -16.84 -28.58
C GLY A 686 14.94 -16.72 -29.75
N VAL A 687 15.26 -17.25 -30.93
CA VAL A 687 14.38 -17.18 -32.12
C VAL A 687 13.09 -17.96 -31.92
N VAL A 688 13.16 -19.19 -31.40
CA VAL A 688 11.99 -20.06 -31.18
C VAL A 688 10.97 -19.44 -30.23
N PRO A 689 11.34 -18.97 -29.03
CA PRO A 689 10.37 -18.35 -28.12
C PRO A 689 9.78 -17.06 -28.69
N LEU A 690 10.56 -16.24 -29.40
CA LEU A 690 10.03 -15.04 -30.07
C LEU A 690 9.00 -15.39 -31.16
N ILE A 691 9.19 -16.48 -31.92
CA ILE A 691 8.19 -16.98 -32.87
C ILE A 691 6.92 -17.45 -32.15
N ALA A 692 7.05 -18.08 -30.98
CA ALA A 692 5.90 -18.50 -30.18
C ALA A 692 5.12 -17.28 -29.64
N LEU A 693 5.82 -16.27 -29.12
CA LEU A 693 5.20 -15.02 -28.64
C LEU A 693 4.56 -14.21 -29.79
N ALA A 694 5.12 -14.27 -30.99
CA ALA A 694 4.51 -13.72 -32.21
C ALA A 694 3.18 -14.40 -32.61
N ARG A 695 2.79 -15.49 -31.96
CA ARG A 695 1.49 -16.17 -32.12
C ARG A 695 0.56 -15.98 -30.92
N SER A 696 0.88 -15.05 -30.02
CA SER A 696 -0.01 -14.66 -28.92
C SER A 696 -1.36 -14.12 -29.46
N GLU A 697 -2.32 -13.89 -28.58
CA GLU A 697 -3.56 -13.20 -28.95
C GLU A 697 -3.51 -11.70 -28.63
N ALA A 698 -2.46 -11.26 -27.91
CA ALA A 698 -2.31 -9.88 -27.44
C ALA A 698 -1.54 -9.01 -28.44
N ALA A 699 -2.11 -7.86 -28.79
CA ALA A 699 -1.53 -6.92 -29.75
C ALA A 699 -0.16 -6.37 -29.31
N ASP A 700 0.01 -6.05 -28.02
CA ASP A 700 1.26 -5.48 -27.49
C ASP A 700 2.41 -6.52 -27.54
N VAL A 701 2.08 -7.80 -27.33
CA VAL A 701 3.03 -8.91 -27.50
C VAL A 701 3.43 -9.07 -28.97
N HIS A 702 2.49 -8.85 -29.92
CA HIS A 702 2.82 -8.88 -31.34
C HIS A 702 3.85 -7.82 -31.73
N GLU A 703 3.71 -6.60 -31.21
CA GLU A 703 4.63 -5.50 -31.52
C GLU A 703 6.04 -5.81 -31.04
N THR A 704 6.18 -6.19 -29.78
CA THR A 704 7.48 -6.50 -29.18
C THR A 704 8.15 -7.72 -29.83
N ALA A 705 7.38 -8.80 -30.09
CA ALA A 705 7.91 -9.99 -30.75
C ALA A 705 8.29 -9.73 -32.21
N ALA A 706 7.46 -9.00 -32.98
CA ALA A 706 7.77 -8.64 -34.36
C ALA A 706 8.98 -7.70 -34.44
N GLY A 707 9.10 -6.75 -33.51
CA GLY A 707 10.24 -5.85 -33.40
C GLY A 707 11.55 -6.58 -33.14
N ALA A 708 11.54 -7.52 -32.18
CA ALA A 708 12.70 -8.37 -31.92
C ALA A 708 13.08 -9.19 -33.15
N LEU A 709 12.11 -9.86 -33.79
CA LEU A 709 12.36 -10.67 -35.00
C LEU A 709 12.86 -9.82 -36.18
N TRP A 710 12.39 -8.58 -36.32
CA TRP A 710 12.87 -7.64 -37.33
C TRP A 710 14.35 -7.29 -37.12
N ASN A 711 14.74 -6.94 -35.90
CA ASN A 711 16.14 -6.65 -35.57
C ASN A 711 17.03 -7.89 -35.74
N LEU A 712 16.56 -9.07 -35.32
CA LEU A 712 17.29 -10.32 -35.50
C LEU A 712 17.47 -10.66 -36.99
N ALA A 713 16.45 -10.45 -37.82
CA ALA A 713 16.52 -10.65 -39.27
C ALA A 713 17.52 -9.72 -39.96
N PHE A 714 18.03 -8.69 -39.29
CA PHE A 714 19.11 -7.89 -39.82
C PHE A 714 20.37 -8.74 -40.07
N ASN A 715 20.68 -9.68 -39.18
CA ASN A 715 21.80 -10.60 -39.31
C ASN A 715 21.42 -11.81 -40.21
N PRO A 716 22.18 -12.14 -41.27
CA PRO A 716 21.84 -13.24 -42.18
C PRO A 716 21.74 -14.63 -41.51
N GLY A 717 22.57 -14.91 -40.49
CA GLY A 717 22.53 -16.18 -39.77
C GLY A 717 21.27 -16.32 -38.93
N ASN A 718 20.84 -15.24 -38.26
CA ASN A 718 19.58 -15.21 -37.55
C ASN A 718 18.38 -15.25 -38.50
N ALA A 719 18.43 -14.55 -39.64
CA ALA A 719 17.39 -14.61 -40.67
C ALA A 719 17.17 -16.06 -41.16
N LEU A 720 18.26 -16.81 -41.38
CA LEU A 720 18.17 -18.23 -41.74
C LEU A 720 17.50 -19.06 -40.64
N ARG A 721 17.89 -18.85 -39.37
CA ARG A 721 17.26 -19.53 -38.22
C ARG A 721 15.78 -19.22 -38.09
N ILE A 722 15.36 -17.97 -38.32
CA ILE A 722 13.94 -17.58 -38.32
C ILE A 722 13.18 -18.37 -39.41
N VAL A 723 13.78 -18.61 -40.58
CA VAL A 723 13.14 -19.46 -41.60
C VAL A 723 13.08 -20.92 -41.15
N GLU A 724 14.20 -21.49 -40.70
CA GLU A 724 14.30 -22.90 -40.33
C GLU A 724 13.36 -23.28 -39.18
N GLU A 725 13.16 -22.38 -38.22
CA GLU A 725 12.28 -22.57 -37.05
C GLU A 725 10.79 -22.23 -37.33
N GLY A 726 10.42 -21.99 -38.59
CA GLY A 726 9.02 -21.73 -38.96
C GLY A 726 8.50 -20.34 -38.57
N GLY A 727 9.38 -19.33 -38.56
CA GLY A 727 9.04 -17.94 -38.28
C GLY A 727 8.31 -17.24 -39.44
N VAL A 728 8.52 -17.68 -40.69
CA VAL A 728 7.84 -17.07 -41.86
C VAL A 728 6.31 -17.17 -41.77
N PRO A 729 5.69 -18.34 -41.50
CA PRO A 729 4.25 -18.42 -41.27
C PRO A 729 3.75 -17.53 -40.13
N ALA A 730 4.50 -17.39 -39.04
CA ALA A 730 4.12 -16.56 -37.90
C ALA A 730 4.15 -15.06 -38.26
N LEU A 731 5.22 -14.59 -38.90
CA LEU A 731 5.33 -13.20 -39.38
C LEU A 731 4.31 -12.89 -40.47
N VAL A 732 4.01 -13.84 -41.35
CA VAL A 732 2.95 -13.70 -42.37
C VAL A 732 1.57 -13.56 -41.71
N HIS A 733 1.29 -14.36 -40.68
CA HIS A 733 0.07 -14.23 -39.89
C HIS A 733 0.00 -12.83 -39.27
N LEU A 734 1.01 -12.40 -38.51
CA LEU A 734 1.06 -11.06 -37.92
C LEU A 734 0.84 -9.95 -38.95
N CYS A 735 1.55 -9.99 -40.07
CA CYS A 735 1.46 -9.03 -41.17
C CYS A 735 0.03 -8.89 -41.74
N SER A 736 -0.75 -9.97 -41.69
CA SER A 736 -2.08 -10.06 -42.32
C SER A 736 -3.23 -9.84 -41.34
N SER A 737 -3.13 -10.37 -40.12
CA SER A 737 -4.25 -10.49 -39.18
C SER A 737 -4.07 -9.74 -37.86
N SER A 738 -2.87 -9.22 -37.54
CA SER A 738 -2.70 -8.46 -36.30
C SER A 738 -3.55 -7.18 -36.32
N VAL A 739 -4.18 -6.87 -35.20
CA VAL A 739 -4.92 -5.61 -35.03
C VAL A 739 -3.99 -4.39 -34.93
N SER A 740 -2.74 -4.60 -34.50
CA SER A 740 -1.72 -3.55 -34.45
C SER A 740 -1.12 -3.30 -35.85
N LYS A 741 -1.28 -2.07 -36.35
CA LYS A 741 -0.62 -1.61 -37.58
C LYS A 741 0.90 -1.65 -37.46
N MET A 742 1.41 -1.38 -36.26
CA MET A 742 2.84 -1.38 -35.97
C MET A 742 3.43 -2.80 -36.02
N ALA A 743 2.77 -3.78 -35.41
CA ALA A 743 3.17 -5.19 -35.50
C ALA A 743 3.16 -5.68 -36.96
N ARG A 744 2.14 -5.32 -37.74
CA ARG A 744 2.05 -5.65 -39.16
C ARG A 744 3.23 -5.05 -39.95
N PHE A 745 3.56 -3.80 -39.67
CA PHE A 745 4.68 -3.10 -40.28
C PHE A 745 6.00 -3.78 -39.96
N MET A 746 6.32 -4.01 -38.69
CA MET A 746 7.55 -4.70 -38.28
C MET A 746 7.66 -6.11 -38.87
N ALA A 747 6.55 -6.86 -38.91
CA ALA A 747 6.53 -8.18 -39.52
C ALA A 747 6.84 -8.12 -41.03
N ALA A 748 6.31 -7.13 -41.75
CA ALA A 748 6.64 -6.91 -43.15
C ALA A 748 8.12 -6.54 -43.34
N LEU A 749 8.69 -5.72 -42.45
CA LEU A 749 10.11 -5.36 -42.49
C LEU A 749 11.02 -6.57 -42.21
N ALA A 750 10.66 -7.40 -41.23
CA ALA A 750 11.37 -8.65 -40.93
C ALA A 750 11.40 -9.57 -42.15
N LEU A 751 10.24 -9.83 -42.76
CA LEU A 751 10.12 -10.64 -43.97
C LEU A 751 10.92 -10.03 -45.15
N ALA A 752 10.92 -8.70 -45.29
CA ALA A 752 11.71 -8.03 -46.32
C ALA A 752 13.22 -8.21 -46.10
N TYR A 753 13.71 -8.08 -44.86
CA TYR A 753 15.12 -8.33 -44.52
C TYR A 753 15.52 -9.79 -44.74
N MET A 754 14.63 -10.74 -44.47
CA MET A 754 14.93 -12.16 -44.72
C MET A 754 15.14 -12.39 -46.22
N PHE A 755 14.29 -11.85 -47.09
CA PHE A 755 14.27 -12.20 -48.51
C PHE A 755 14.87 -11.16 -49.46
N ASP A 756 15.69 -10.23 -48.97
CA ASP A 756 16.37 -9.20 -49.78
C ASP A 756 17.59 -9.70 -50.58
N GLY A 757 17.99 -10.96 -50.38
CA GLY A 757 19.09 -11.64 -51.06
C GLY A 757 20.31 -11.90 -50.17
N ARG A 758 20.49 -11.15 -49.08
CA ARG A 758 21.69 -11.30 -48.22
C ARG A 758 21.73 -12.62 -47.45
N MET A 759 20.56 -13.15 -47.06
CA MET A 759 20.46 -14.49 -46.46
C MET A 759 20.89 -15.57 -47.45
N ASP A 760 20.53 -15.42 -48.73
CA ASP A 760 20.84 -16.40 -49.77
C ASP A 760 22.35 -16.48 -50.02
N GLU A 761 23.02 -15.33 -50.09
CA GLU A 761 24.48 -15.25 -50.17
C GLU A 761 25.15 -15.95 -48.98
N TYR A 762 24.64 -15.76 -47.77
CA TYR A 762 25.15 -16.39 -46.55
C TYR A 762 24.92 -17.91 -46.54
N ALA A 763 23.72 -18.37 -46.90
CA ALA A 763 23.36 -19.79 -46.94
C ALA A 763 24.22 -20.58 -47.95
N MET A 764 24.57 -19.94 -49.08
CA MET A 764 25.45 -20.53 -50.11
C MET A 764 26.91 -20.67 -49.64
N ILE A 765 27.38 -19.80 -48.73
CA ILE A 765 28.74 -19.87 -48.17
C ILE A 765 28.83 -20.91 -47.04
N GLY A 766 27.74 -21.12 -46.29
CA GLY A 766 27.70 -22.02 -45.13
C GLY A 766 27.41 -23.51 -45.44
N THR A 767 27.10 -23.88 -46.68
CA THR A 767 26.66 -25.23 -47.05
C THR A 767 27.63 -25.91 -48.03
N SER A 768 28.78 -26.37 -47.56
CA SER A 768 29.68 -27.24 -48.34
C SER A 768 29.39 -28.74 -48.19
N SER A 769 28.29 -29.15 -47.57
CA SER A 769 27.91 -30.57 -47.47
C SER A 769 26.43 -30.75 -47.11
N GLU A 770 25.70 -31.40 -48.03
CA GLU A 770 24.36 -32.00 -47.89
C GLU A 770 23.14 -31.06 -47.69
N SER A 771 22.31 -30.88 -48.75
CA SER A 771 20.83 -31.06 -48.72
C SER A 771 20.10 -30.33 -49.86
N VAL A 772 19.69 -31.08 -50.90
CA VAL A 772 18.75 -30.60 -51.95
C VAL A 772 17.31 -30.44 -51.40
N SER A 773 17.01 -30.97 -50.20
CA SER A 773 15.69 -30.89 -49.55
C SER A 773 15.39 -29.56 -48.84
N LYS A 774 16.41 -28.81 -48.40
CA LYS A 774 16.21 -27.51 -47.71
C LYS A 774 15.96 -26.34 -48.67
N SER A 775 16.47 -26.39 -49.90
CA SER A 775 16.32 -25.29 -50.88
C SER A 775 14.87 -25.09 -51.34
N VAL A 776 14.10 -26.17 -51.50
CA VAL A 776 12.69 -26.12 -51.90
C VAL A 776 11.80 -25.46 -50.83
N SER A 777 12.19 -25.54 -49.55
CA SER A 777 11.50 -24.89 -48.43
C SER A 777 11.67 -23.36 -48.45
N LEU A 778 12.86 -22.87 -48.80
CA LEU A 778 13.19 -21.44 -48.87
C LEU A 778 12.41 -20.70 -49.97
N ASP A 779 12.26 -21.30 -51.15
CA ASP A 779 11.50 -20.70 -52.25
C ASP A 779 9.99 -20.64 -51.96
N GLY A 780 9.45 -21.64 -51.27
CA GLY A 780 8.08 -21.63 -50.76
C GLY A 780 7.86 -20.49 -49.76
N ALA A 781 8.75 -20.37 -48.79
CA ALA A 781 8.73 -19.31 -47.78
C ALA A 781 8.86 -17.91 -48.41
N ARG A 782 9.76 -17.74 -49.40
CA ARG A 782 9.94 -16.47 -50.13
C ARG A 782 8.67 -16.04 -50.84
N ARG A 783 8.03 -16.95 -51.59
CA ARG A 783 6.77 -16.64 -52.31
C ARG A 783 5.66 -16.24 -51.34
N MET A 784 5.54 -16.95 -50.21
CA MET A 784 4.57 -16.64 -49.18
C MET A 784 4.84 -15.27 -48.55
N ALA A 785 6.08 -14.97 -48.20
CA ALA A 785 6.48 -13.69 -47.62
C ALA A 785 6.17 -12.52 -48.58
N LEU A 786 6.62 -12.60 -49.83
CA LEU A 786 6.40 -11.54 -50.83
C LEU A 786 4.91 -11.28 -51.07
N LYS A 787 4.09 -12.33 -51.19
CA LYS A 787 2.64 -12.18 -51.36
C LYS A 787 2.00 -11.35 -50.24
N HIS A 788 2.40 -11.59 -48.98
CA HIS A 788 1.79 -10.90 -47.84
C HIS A 788 2.39 -9.51 -47.59
N ILE A 789 3.67 -9.28 -47.91
CA ILE A 789 4.25 -7.94 -47.97
C ILE A 789 3.48 -7.08 -48.98
N GLU A 790 3.21 -7.61 -50.18
CA GLU A 790 2.46 -6.92 -51.23
C GLU A 790 1.04 -6.58 -50.75
N ALA A 791 0.33 -7.56 -50.18
CA ALA A 791 -1.00 -7.34 -49.61
C ALA A 791 -0.98 -6.27 -48.50
N PHE A 792 0.02 -6.28 -47.61
CA PHE A 792 0.19 -5.28 -46.56
C PHE A 792 0.37 -3.87 -47.13
N VAL A 793 1.29 -3.67 -48.08
CA VAL A 793 1.52 -2.36 -48.72
C VAL A 793 0.24 -1.86 -49.41
N HIS A 794 -0.52 -2.74 -50.06
CA HIS A 794 -1.78 -2.37 -50.69
C HIS A 794 -2.85 -1.92 -49.69
N THR A 795 -2.79 -2.32 -48.41
CA THR A 795 -3.73 -1.80 -47.40
C THR A 795 -3.58 -0.31 -47.12
N PHE A 796 -2.46 0.30 -47.54
CA PHE A 796 -2.20 1.75 -47.46
C PHE A 796 -2.25 2.44 -48.83
N SER A 797 -2.70 1.72 -49.86
CA SER A 797 -2.67 2.19 -51.26
C SER A 797 -4.08 2.39 -51.80
N ASP A 798 -4.76 3.45 -51.35
CA ASP A 798 -6.10 3.77 -51.83
C ASP A 798 -6.08 4.16 -53.33
N PRO A 799 -6.84 3.48 -54.21
CA PRO A 799 -6.77 3.69 -55.65
C PRO A 799 -7.08 5.12 -56.10
N GLN A 800 -7.96 5.85 -55.39
CA GLN A 800 -8.35 7.21 -55.77
C GLN A 800 -7.24 8.22 -55.46
N THR A 801 -6.70 8.18 -54.25
CA THR A 801 -5.60 9.05 -53.82
C THR A 801 -4.30 8.76 -54.57
N PHE A 802 -3.99 7.48 -54.84
CA PHE A 802 -2.81 7.09 -55.62
C PHE A 802 -2.96 7.46 -57.09
N GLY A 803 -4.17 7.33 -57.67
CA GLY A 803 -4.46 7.81 -59.01
C GLY A 803 -4.25 9.32 -59.16
N ALA A 804 -4.72 10.11 -58.20
CA ALA A 804 -4.51 11.57 -58.18
C ALA A 804 -3.01 11.93 -58.06
N ALA A 805 -2.28 11.27 -57.18
CA ALA A 805 -0.83 11.44 -57.00
C ALA A 805 0.01 10.94 -58.19
N ALA A 806 -0.52 10.00 -58.99
CA ALA A 806 0.11 9.52 -60.21
C ALA A 806 0.05 10.56 -61.34
N VAL A 807 -1.11 11.22 -61.51
CA VAL A 807 -1.39 12.19 -62.58
C VAL A 807 -0.78 13.56 -62.27
N SER A 808 -0.82 13.99 -61.01
CA SER A 808 -0.30 15.28 -60.57
C SER A 808 0.66 15.09 -59.40
N SER A 809 1.92 15.53 -59.56
CA SER A 809 2.90 15.58 -58.45
C SER A 809 2.66 16.77 -57.51
N ALA A 810 1.42 17.28 -57.45
CA ALA A 810 1.06 18.41 -56.62
C ALA A 810 1.24 18.08 -55.13
N PRO A 811 1.75 19.03 -54.31
CA PRO A 811 1.98 18.83 -52.87
C PRO A 811 0.75 18.34 -52.09
N ALA A 812 -0.45 18.74 -52.50
CA ALA A 812 -1.71 18.34 -51.85
C ALA A 812 -2.04 16.85 -52.05
N ALA A 813 -1.85 16.31 -53.26
CA ALA A 813 -2.14 14.90 -53.56
C ALA A 813 -1.16 13.96 -52.83
N LEU A 814 0.13 14.32 -52.76
CA LEU A 814 1.13 13.56 -52.00
C LEU A 814 0.90 13.64 -50.49
N ALA A 815 0.37 14.76 -49.98
CA ALA A 815 0.03 14.89 -48.56
C ALA A 815 -1.16 13.98 -48.17
N GLN A 816 -2.18 13.87 -49.03
CA GLN A 816 -3.31 12.94 -48.80
C GLN A 816 -2.84 11.48 -48.72
N VAL A 817 -1.93 11.07 -49.62
CA VAL A 817 -1.33 9.73 -49.57
C VAL A 817 -0.50 9.55 -48.29
N THR A 818 0.29 10.56 -47.89
CA THR A 818 1.09 10.51 -46.66
C THR A 818 0.21 10.29 -45.43
N GLU A 819 -0.92 10.97 -45.35
CA GLU A 819 -1.84 10.86 -44.22
C GLU A 819 -2.56 9.50 -44.18
N GLY A 820 -3.03 9.00 -45.33
CA GLY A 820 -3.62 7.67 -45.42
C GLY A 820 -2.63 6.53 -45.15
N ALA A 821 -1.34 6.76 -45.47
CA ALA A 821 -0.26 5.79 -45.26
C ALA A 821 0.34 5.82 -43.85
N ARG A 822 0.06 6.85 -43.03
CA ARG A 822 0.76 7.09 -41.76
C ARG A 822 0.50 5.98 -40.74
N ILE A 823 1.59 5.44 -40.19
CA ILE A 823 1.60 4.64 -38.96
C ILE A 823 2.17 5.53 -37.87
N GLN A 824 1.34 5.94 -36.91
CA GLN A 824 1.69 6.98 -35.94
C GLN A 824 2.88 6.55 -35.06
N GLU A 825 2.89 5.29 -34.67
CA GLU A 825 3.86 4.66 -33.79
C GLU A 825 5.24 4.48 -34.46
N ALA A 826 5.28 4.37 -35.80
CA ALA A 826 6.51 4.19 -36.56
C ALA A 826 7.50 5.36 -36.39
N GLY A 827 7.01 6.55 -36.04
CA GLY A 827 7.85 7.71 -35.74
C GLY A 827 8.70 7.57 -34.47
N HIS A 828 8.38 6.62 -33.59
CA HIS A 828 9.14 6.32 -32.38
C HIS A 828 10.31 5.34 -32.60
N LEU A 829 10.35 4.65 -33.74
CA LEU A 829 11.47 3.79 -34.08
C LEU A 829 12.69 4.63 -34.41
N ARG A 830 13.84 4.27 -33.84
CA ARG A 830 15.12 4.88 -34.18
C ARG A 830 15.98 3.86 -34.92
N CYS A 831 16.17 4.07 -36.22
CA CYS A 831 17.01 3.22 -37.05
C CYS A 831 18.47 3.73 -37.07
N SER A 832 19.40 2.79 -37.14
CA SER A 832 20.80 3.01 -37.47
C SER A 832 20.99 3.36 -38.94
N GLY A 833 22.17 3.93 -39.26
CA GLY A 833 22.56 4.19 -40.65
C GLY A 833 22.62 2.91 -41.50
N ALA A 834 22.92 1.75 -40.90
CA ALA A 834 22.99 0.48 -41.60
C ALA A 834 21.60 -0.05 -41.98
N GLU A 835 20.61 0.11 -41.10
CA GLU A 835 19.20 -0.26 -41.37
C GLU A 835 18.59 0.64 -42.45
N ILE A 836 18.74 1.96 -42.30
CA ILE A 836 18.32 2.92 -43.33
C ILE A 836 19.02 2.61 -44.67
N GLY A 837 20.33 2.37 -44.64
CA GLY A 837 21.11 2.00 -45.82
C GLY A 837 20.64 0.70 -46.48
N ARG A 838 20.17 -0.28 -45.69
CA ARG A 838 19.62 -1.54 -46.20
C ARG A 838 18.34 -1.31 -46.99
N PHE A 839 17.39 -0.52 -46.48
CA PHE A 839 16.18 -0.15 -47.22
C PHE A 839 16.50 0.66 -48.48
N VAL A 840 17.44 1.60 -48.42
CA VAL A 840 17.88 2.37 -49.59
C VAL A 840 18.49 1.46 -50.66
N SER A 841 19.28 0.45 -50.27
CA SER A 841 19.80 -0.57 -51.19
C SER A 841 18.69 -1.42 -51.81
N MET A 842 17.65 -1.74 -51.02
CA MET A 842 16.52 -2.55 -51.43
C MET A 842 15.67 -1.90 -52.54
N LEU A 843 15.74 -0.57 -52.71
CA LEU A 843 15.14 0.13 -53.86
C LEU A 843 15.68 -0.35 -55.23
N ARG A 844 16.86 -0.99 -55.25
CA ARG A 844 17.45 -1.60 -56.46
C ARG A 844 17.17 -3.09 -56.62
N ASN A 845 16.46 -3.72 -55.69
CA ASN A 845 16.19 -5.15 -55.70
C ASN A 845 15.45 -5.58 -56.99
N THR A 846 15.54 -6.83 -57.43
CA THR A 846 14.80 -7.30 -58.61
C THR A 846 13.29 -7.43 -58.36
N SER A 847 12.89 -7.71 -57.11
CA SER A 847 11.49 -7.82 -56.68
C SER A 847 10.82 -6.45 -56.59
N SER A 848 9.72 -6.25 -57.33
CA SER A 848 8.87 -5.05 -57.26
C SER A 848 8.27 -4.87 -55.88
N VAL A 849 7.87 -5.96 -55.22
CA VAL A 849 7.29 -5.97 -53.87
C VAL A 849 8.27 -5.40 -52.84
N LEU A 850 9.53 -5.84 -52.89
CA LEU A 850 10.56 -5.36 -51.96
C LEU A 850 10.90 -3.88 -52.19
N LYS A 851 10.87 -3.39 -53.44
CA LYS A 851 11.01 -1.95 -53.74
C LYS A 851 9.88 -1.14 -53.11
N ALA A 852 8.63 -1.60 -53.25
CA ALA A 852 7.46 -0.92 -52.70
C ALA A 852 7.50 -0.90 -51.17
N CYS A 853 7.83 -2.04 -50.54
CA CYS A 853 8.01 -2.14 -49.09
C CYS A 853 9.13 -1.22 -48.57
N ALA A 854 10.29 -1.21 -49.23
CA ALA A 854 11.39 -0.33 -48.87
C ALA A 854 11.03 1.16 -48.98
N ALA A 855 10.37 1.56 -50.07
CA ALA A 855 9.91 2.93 -50.25
C ALA A 855 8.86 3.32 -49.19
N PHE A 856 7.95 2.40 -48.85
CA PHE A 856 6.96 2.59 -47.78
C PHE A 856 7.63 2.74 -46.41
N ALA A 857 8.61 1.90 -46.08
CA ALA A 857 9.35 1.99 -44.82
C ALA A 857 10.09 3.33 -44.68
N LEU A 858 10.82 3.74 -45.72
CA LEU A 858 11.51 5.04 -45.75
C LEU A 858 10.55 6.22 -45.66
N LEU A 859 9.33 6.08 -46.21
CA LEU A 859 8.26 7.07 -46.01
C LEU A 859 7.93 7.18 -44.53
N GLN A 860 7.60 6.08 -43.84
CA GLN A 860 7.26 6.10 -42.41
C GLN A 860 8.35 6.79 -41.57
N PHE A 861 9.61 6.48 -41.85
CA PHE A 861 10.75 7.02 -41.10
C PHE A 861 11.03 8.50 -41.35
N THR A 862 10.44 9.12 -42.38
CA THR A 862 10.69 10.52 -42.75
C THR A 862 9.48 11.43 -42.64
N ILE A 863 8.31 10.90 -42.27
CA ILE A 863 7.09 11.71 -42.16
C ILE A 863 7.34 12.89 -41.19
N PRO A 864 7.06 14.14 -41.60
CA PRO A 864 7.17 15.29 -40.72
C PRO A 864 6.33 15.12 -39.44
N GLY A 865 6.90 15.56 -38.31
CA GLY A 865 6.32 15.40 -36.98
C GLY A 865 6.67 14.08 -36.27
N GLY A 866 7.38 13.14 -36.92
CA GLY A 866 7.91 11.94 -36.25
C GLY A 866 9.11 12.26 -35.36
N ARG A 867 9.18 11.65 -34.16
CA ARG A 867 10.22 11.91 -33.14
C ARG A 867 11.66 11.80 -33.69
N HIS A 868 11.91 10.80 -34.54
CA HIS A 868 13.24 10.56 -35.12
C HIS A 868 13.32 10.88 -36.63
N ALA A 869 12.34 11.59 -37.19
CA ALA A 869 12.27 11.84 -38.64
C ALA A 869 13.48 12.64 -39.16
N MET A 870 13.91 13.67 -38.43
CA MET A 870 15.11 14.46 -38.76
C MET A 870 16.39 13.62 -38.76
N HIS A 871 16.54 12.74 -37.76
CA HIS A 871 17.68 11.83 -37.66
C HIS A 871 17.76 10.90 -38.88
N HIS A 872 16.64 10.27 -39.27
CA HIS A 872 16.63 9.40 -40.45
C HIS A 872 16.83 10.17 -41.76
N ALA A 873 16.28 11.39 -41.87
CA ALA A 873 16.47 12.25 -43.03
C ALA A 873 17.95 12.61 -43.21
N SER A 874 18.62 12.97 -42.12
CA SER A 874 20.07 13.23 -42.10
C SER A 874 20.88 12.00 -42.53
N LEU A 875 20.58 10.81 -41.97
CA LEU A 875 21.23 9.55 -42.38
C LEU A 875 21.06 9.28 -43.88
N MET A 876 19.87 9.50 -44.44
CA MET A 876 19.60 9.31 -45.86
C MET A 876 20.31 10.30 -46.77
N GLN A 877 20.40 11.56 -46.36
CA GLN A 877 21.11 12.60 -47.11
C GLN A 877 22.60 12.32 -47.14
N ASN A 878 23.20 12.03 -45.99
CA ASN A 878 24.61 11.71 -45.85
C ASN A 878 24.98 10.41 -46.58
N GLY A 879 24.06 9.44 -46.61
CA GLY A 879 24.20 8.18 -47.35
C GLY A 879 23.95 8.26 -48.86
N GLY A 880 23.64 9.45 -49.41
CA GLY A 880 23.38 9.63 -50.84
C GLY A 880 22.08 8.97 -51.35
N ALA A 881 21.10 8.74 -50.48
CA ALA A 881 19.85 8.04 -50.79
C ALA A 881 18.99 8.78 -51.83
N ALA A 882 19.09 10.12 -51.89
CA ALA A 882 18.31 10.95 -52.81
C ALA A 882 18.46 10.55 -54.28
N ARG A 883 19.66 10.12 -54.71
CA ARG A 883 19.88 9.63 -56.08
C ARG A 883 19.04 8.39 -56.39
N LEU A 884 18.94 7.48 -55.42
CA LEU A 884 18.20 6.23 -55.59
C LEU A 884 16.70 6.40 -55.46
N LEU A 885 16.27 7.30 -54.59
CA LEU A 885 14.87 7.67 -54.51
C LEU A 885 14.39 8.36 -55.80
N ARG A 886 15.20 9.23 -56.41
CA ARG A 886 14.89 9.83 -57.73
C ARG A 886 14.79 8.76 -58.83
N ALA A 887 15.73 7.82 -58.85
CA ALA A 887 15.68 6.70 -59.80
C ALA A 887 14.43 5.83 -59.59
N ALA A 888 14.07 5.52 -58.34
CA ALA A 888 12.87 4.76 -58.00
C ALA A 888 11.57 5.51 -58.38
N ALA A 889 11.51 6.82 -58.14
CA ALA A 889 10.38 7.67 -58.49
C ALA A 889 10.14 7.81 -60.01
N ALA A 890 11.23 7.74 -60.81
CA ALA A 890 11.20 7.87 -62.26
C ALA A 890 11.16 6.54 -63.02
N ALA A 891 11.34 5.40 -62.35
CA ALA A 891 11.40 4.09 -62.98
C ALA A 891 10.07 3.75 -63.70
N ALA A 892 10.14 3.51 -65.01
CA ALA A 892 8.97 3.18 -65.83
C ALA A 892 8.36 1.80 -65.46
N THR A 893 9.20 0.87 -65.02
CA THR A 893 8.83 -0.51 -64.68
C THR A 893 8.61 -0.76 -63.18
N ALA A 894 8.72 0.28 -62.34
CA ALA A 894 8.46 0.15 -60.90
C ALA A 894 6.94 0.20 -60.61
N PRO A 895 6.48 -0.51 -59.57
CA PRO A 895 5.07 -0.45 -59.15
C PRO A 895 4.69 0.97 -58.73
N LEU A 896 3.41 1.30 -58.88
CA LEU A 896 2.89 2.65 -58.67
C LEU A 896 3.17 3.15 -57.25
N GLU A 897 3.00 2.27 -56.28
CA GLU A 897 3.23 2.48 -54.86
C GLU A 897 4.67 2.90 -54.58
N ALA A 898 5.65 2.13 -55.09
CA ALA A 898 7.07 2.45 -54.92
C ALA A 898 7.42 3.83 -55.48
N LYS A 899 6.84 4.22 -56.61
CA LYS A 899 7.08 5.51 -57.24
C LYS A 899 6.52 6.66 -56.42
N ILE A 900 5.27 6.53 -55.96
CA ILE A 900 4.58 7.57 -55.18
C ILE A 900 5.25 7.72 -53.81
N PHE A 901 5.54 6.62 -53.11
CA PHE A 901 6.24 6.67 -51.82
C PHE A 901 7.64 7.29 -51.96
N ALA A 902 8.42 6.93 -52.99
CA ALA A 902 9.72 7.55 -53.22
C ALA A 902 9.65 9.07 -53.47
N ARG A 903 8.60 9.56 -54.16
CA ARG A 903 8.35 11.02 -54.32
C ARG A 903 8.06 11.69 -52.98
N ILE A 904 7.26 11.05 -52.12
CA ILE A 904 6.95 11.55 -50.78
C ILE A 904 8.22 11.62 -49.94
N VAL A 905 9.04 10.57 -49.92
CA VAL A 905 10.32 10.56 -49.19
C VAL A 905 11.23 11.69 -49.65
N LEU A 906 11.38 11.92 -50.97
CA LEU A 906 12.18 13.04 -51.49
C LEU A 906 11.67 14.39 -50.97
N ARG A 907 10.36 14.60 -50.97
CA ARG A 907 9.76 15.82 -50.43
C ARG A 907 9.97 15.95 -48.93
N ASN A 908 9.87 14.86 -48.17
CA ASN A 908 10.17 14.87 -46.74
C ASN A 908 11.63 15.24 -46.49
N LEU A 909 12.57 14.71 -47.28
CA LEU A 909 13.99 15.08 -47.20
C LEU A 909 14.20 16.57 -47.51
N GLU A 910 13.50 17.13 -48.50
CA GLU A 910 13.56 18.58 -48.81
C GLU A 910 12.97 19.43 -47.68
N HIS A 911 11.84 19.00 -47.09
CA HIS A 911 11.24 19.67 -45.93
C HIS A 911 12.23 19.78 -44.77
N HIS A 912 12.90 18.67 -44.44
CA HIS A 912 13.92 18.59 -43.39
C HIS A 912 15.26 19.27 -43.77
N GLN A 913 15.44 19.74 -45.01
CA GLN A 913 16.59 20.58 -45.44
C GLN A 913 16.35 22.07 -45.25
N ILE A 914 15.08 22.51 -45.28
CA ILE A 914 14.70 23.93 -45.18
C ILE A 914 14.64 24.38 -43.71
N GLU A 915 14.54 23.44 -42.77
CA GLU A 915 14.72 23.67 -41.33
C GLU A 915 16.17 23.38 -40.86
N PRO A 916 17.13 24.31 -41.06
CA PRO A 916 18.26 24.39 -40.15
C PRO A 916 18.23 25.75 -39.43
N SER A 917 18.38 25.71 -38.10
CA SER A 917 18.55 26.83 -37.16
C SER A 917 17.31 27.65 -36.77
N LEU A 918 16.65 27.22 -35.69
CA LEU A 918 16.18 28.09 -34.61
C LEU A 918 16.55 27.45 -33.26
#